data_AF-A0A1Y0L050-F1
#
_entry.id   AF-A0A1Y0L050-F1
#
_cell.length_a   1.000
_cell.length_b   1.000
_cell.length_c   1.000
_cell.angle_alpha   90.00
_cell.angle_beta   90.00
_cell.angle_gamma   90.00
#
_symmetry.space_group_name_H-M   'P 1'
#
loop_
_entity.id
_entity.type
_entity.pdbx_description
1 polymer ?
#
loop_
_entity_poly.entity_id
_entity_poly.type
_entity_poly.pdbx_seq_one_letter_code
_entity_poly.pdbx_strand_id
1 'polypeptide(L)'
;MKTRTKLILPITLLGLIVFGATAALITALLIENESEWYNKNFEKVEIKNPDFIKGADISSYAEVIEQATYNEGKYKNYLDLTATDQEIYTNYDGINKNLFEILANNGVNSLRLRVWNDPYDAEGNSYGGGHNDIETNIWIANQAKKFGFTDFLLDFHYSDFWADPAKQYLPKAWQNLSDSQVRNAAQTYTYNALKKFYDETKLVPKIVQLGNEITYGSFWREQADSSSSKESFIRTSGFLNAAARGLKEFESYVSAKETTTQDVIAAIHIDGTPSVDRFVSIVHDYLYAGGCVSWVEEVGITHYQNWNGNNVKLFNLMKKLKAKFNLNSFVSEAATPYTWGESDYTGDITGSQNKEYEKEYHTSNQMHTKLLTSLMETTSKALPNAKTGFYWWEPAWLMGGKTGWATPAGIKYAEPEDLEKQASFLTGNSWWNRGWFNFDGQVLPILKAVKAYKRVYESTEVIDINALETNFYYPTFNSDVIFKKAPLVDTKNLLVDAEDLNARIKQDYFVLNSSTNLEQDLIKKFNEVNDSIYTSQISFSNLQYDEVAQTGTIDLKLSAKNFYYQSDFQSKTIYFAVQPLKNEYLDFTEDFTIEVEGQDWYNGLNWGFAGSEVNSTHEAQIKTVTDKLTTTITAEFKKDYWYTVFREDSGVIAYWDKYNNLNRYYAAYLAIDPAGYDIINYDNSVNYDTLQAVTAWQDTLTPGVHDLLIYYTKSVDFNNYGIENWRNIKTVAVKYRVNAS
;
A
#
# COMPACT_ATOMS: atom_id res chain seq x y z
N MET A 1 -9.41 -11.81 -77.10
CA MET A 1 -10.77 -12.38 -76.93
C MET A 1 -10.76 -13.38 -75.78
N LYS A 2 -11.56 -13.09 -74.74
CA LYS A 2 -12.29 -14.01 -73.84
C LYS A 2 -11.58 -15.23 -73.23
N THR A 3 -11.26 -15.09 -71.94
CA THR A 3 -11.62 -15.97 -70.81
C THR A 3 -11.85 -17.47 -71.04
N ARG A 4 -11.07 -18.30 -70.31
CA ARG A 4 -11.57 -19.47 -69.56
C ARG A 4 -10.76 -19.69 -68.28
N THR A 5 -11.40 -19.37 -67.16
CA THR A 5 -10.99 -19.69 -65.78
C THR A 5 -11.15 -21.20 -65.56
N LYS A 6 -10.09 -21.89 -65.09
CA LYS A 6 -10.20 -23.21 -64.47
C LYS A 6 -9.86 -23.07 -62.99
N LEU A 7 -10.85 -23.45 -62.18
CA LEU A 7 -10.80 -23.58 -60.73
C LEU A 7 -9.75 -24.64 -60.35
N ILE A 8 -8.74 -24.26 -59.56
CA ILE A 8 -7.91 -25.18 -58.77
C ILE A 8 -8.15 -24.77 -57.32
N LEU A 9 -8.87 -25.61 -56.56
CA LEU A 9 -8.94 -25.49 -55.10
C LEU A 9 -7.55 -25.81 -54.52
N PRO A 10 -6.96 -24.96 -53.66
CA PRO A 10 -5.83 -25.38 -52.85
C PRO A 10 -6.33 -25.97 -51.53
N ILE A 11 -5.78 -27.14 -51.22
CA ILE A 11 -5.97 -28.02 -50.05
C ILE A 11 -5.43 -27.37 -48.73
N THR A 12 -5.34 -26.05 -48.65
CA THR A 12 -4.68 -25.34 -47.54
C THR A 12 -5.62 -24.93 -46.40
N LEU A 13 -6.94 -24.96 -46.59
CA LEU A 13 -7.88 -24.55 -45.53
C LEU A 13 -8.26 -25.69 -44.56
N LEU A 14 -8.22 -26.96 -44.98
CA LEU A 14 -8.54 -28.08 -44.09
C LEU A 14 -7.43 -28.38 -43.08
N GLY A 15 -6.16 -28.13 -43.42
CA GLY A 15 -5.02 -28.38 -42.52
C GLY A 15 -4.97 -27.42 -41.32
N LEU A 16 -5.33 -26.16 -41.51
CA LEU A 16 -5.35 -25.14 -40.45
C LEU A 16 -6.55 -25.28 -39.50
N ILE A 17 -7.70 -25.71 -40.00
CA ILE A 17 -8.89 -25.98 -39.17
C ILE A 17 -8.67 -27.25 -38.33
N VAL A 18 -8.03 -28.28 -38.89
CA VAL A 18 -7.75 -29.52 -38.14
C VAL A 18 -6.65 -29.32 -37.10
N PHE A 19 -5.61 -28.52 -37.35
CA PHE A 19 -4.61 -28.17 -36.32
C PHE A 19 -5.16 -27.23 -35.24
N GLY A 20 -5.99 -26.24 -35.60
CA GLY A 20 -6.65 -25.38 -34.62
C GLY A 20 -7.66 -26.13 -33.75
N ALA A 21 -8.43 -27.06 -34.33
CA ALA A 21 -9.39 -27.88 -33.60
C ALA A 21 -8.72 -28.97 -32.77
N THR A 22 -7.60 -29.57 -33.22
CA THR A 22 -6.84 -30.53 -32.41
C THR A 22 -6.04 -29.85 -31.31
N ALA A 23 -5.47 -28.65 -31.53
CA ALA A 23 -4.88 -27.85 -30.47
C ALA A 23 -5.95 -27.41 -29.46
N ALA A 24 -7.12 -26.95 -29.90
CA ALA A 24 -8.23 -26.61 -29.00
C ALA A 24 -8.78 -27.84 -28.26
N LEU A 25 -8.87 -29.01 -28.89
CA LEU A 25 -9.27 -30.26 -28.22
C LEU A 25 -8.19 -30.76 -27.25
N ILE A 26 -6.91 -30.67 -27.58
CA ILE A 26 -5.80 -31.07 -26.69
C ILE A 26 -5.70 -30.08 -25.52
N THR A 27 -5.94 -28.80 -25.75
CA THR A 27 -6.04 -27.80 -24.66
C THR A 27 -7.27 -28.07 -23.80
N ALA A 28 -8.42 -28.43 -24.39
CA ALA A 28 -9.62 -28.82 -23.66
C ALA A 28 -9.52 -30.18 -22.93
N LEU A 29 -8.67 -31.10 -23.42
CA LEU A 29 -8.37 -32.40 -22.79
C LEU A 29 -7.28 -32.30 -21.72
N LEU A 30 -6.51 -31.22 -21.68
CA LEU A 30 -5.46 -30.95 -20.69
C LEU A 30 -5.87 -29.97 -19.58
N ILE A 31 -7.06 -29.36 -19.68
CA ILE A 31 -7.67 -28.68 -18.55
C ILE A 31 -8.23 -29.78 -17.65
N GLU A 32 -7.44 -30.25 -16.69
CA GLU A 32 -8.04 -30.84 -15.48
C GLU A 32 -9.10 -29.84 -15.02
N ASN A 33 -10.35 -30.29 -14.86
CA ASN A 33 -11.40 -29.45 -14.31
C ASN A 33 -10.85 -28.84 -13.01
N GLU A 34 -10.91 -27.51 -12.84
CA GLU A 34 -10.38 -26.82 -11.65
C GLU A 34 -10.80 -27.53 -10.35
N SER A 35 -12.04 -28.05 -10.32
CA SER A 35 -12.55 -28.83 -9.21
C SER A 35 -11.82 -30.16 -9.00
N GLU A 36 -11.50 -30.89 -10.07
CA GLU A 36 -10.71 -32.12 -10.01
C GLU A 36 -9.27 -31.84 -9.60
N TRP A 37 -8.64 -30.78 -10.12
CA TRP A 37 -7.30 -30.37 -9.72
C TRP A 37 -7.25 -30.07 -8.23
N TYR A 38 -8.20 -29.29 -7.70
CA TYR A 38 -8.27 -28.99 -6.28
C TYR A 38 -8.43 -30.28 -5.47
N ASN A 39 -9.41 -31.12 -5.80
CA ASN A 39 -9.67 -32.32 -5.02
C ASN A 39 -8.46 -33.27 -5.03
N LYS A 40 -7.76 -33.39 -6.16
CA LYS A 40 -6.56 -34.23 -6.30
C LYS A 40 -5.35 -33.70 -5.53
N ASN A 41 -5.14 -32.38 -5.50
CA ASN A 41 -3.92 -31.76 -4.97
C ASN A 41 -4.08 -31.19 -3.55
N PHE A 42 -5.31 -30.92 -3.11
CA PHE A 42 -5.63 -30.21 -1.86
C PHE A 42 -6.47 -31.02 -0.86
N GLU A 43 -7.36 -31.93 -1.30
CA GLU A 43 -8.12 -32.75 -0.35
C GLU A 43 -7.21 -33.81 0.27
N LYS A 44 -7.30 -34.00 1.59
CA LYS A 44 -6.58 -35.04 2.36
C LYS A 44 -5.06 -34.87 2.46
N VAL A 45 -4.57 -33.62 2.55
CA VAL A 45 -3.16 -33.37 2.92
C VAL A 45 -2.97 -33.59 4.42
N GLU A 46 -2.14 -34.57 4.78
CA GLU A 46 -1.77 -34.82 6.18
C GLU A 46 -0.70 -33.81 6.63
N ILE A 47 -1.08 -32.85 7.49
CA ILE A 47 -0.14 -31.98 8.21
C ILE A 47 0.63 -32.81 9.25
N LYS A 48 1.96 -32.67 9.32
CA LYS A 48 2.78 -33.33 10.35
C LYS A 48 3.52 -32.34 11.23
N ASN A 49 3.71 -31.12 10.73
CA ASN A 49 4.32 -30.04 11.46
C ASN A 49 3.24 -29.01 11.86
N PRO A 50 2.93 -28.86 13.16
CA PRO A 50 1.95 -27.89 13.64
C PRO A 50 2.45 -26.44 13.61
N ASP A 51 3.77 -26.22 13.54
CA ASP A 51 4.37 -24.89 13.55
C ASP A 51 4.07 -24.18 12.22
N PHE A 52 3.36 -23.06 12.31
CA PHE A 52 3.03 -22.22 11.16
C PHE A 52 3.54 -20.81 11.42
N ILE A 53 4.21 -20.22 10.43
CA ILE A 53 4.66 -18.84 10.50
C ILE A 53 3.46 -17.93 10.24
N LYS A 54 3.06 -17.19 11.27
CA LYS A 54 2.07 -16.11 11.22
C LYS A 54 2.83 -14.81 11.40
N GLY A 55 3.53 -14.44 10.34
CA GLY A 55 4.55 -13.41 10.37
C GLY A 55 4.02 -12.02 10.02
N ALA A 56 4.72 -11.00 10.51
CA ALA A 56 4.54 -9.61 10.11
C ALA A 56 5.91 -8.95 9.88
N ASP A 57 6.09 -8.27 8.76
CA ASP A 57 7.19 -7.32 8.57
C ASP A 57 6.78 -6.00 9.21
N ILE A 58 7.49 -5.56 10.25
CA ILE A 58 7.14 -4.36 11.03
C ILE A 58 8.27 -3.33 10.99
N SER A 59 9.07 -3.33 9.94
CA SER A 59 10.28 -2.52 9.92
C SER A 59 10.03 -1.01 9.80
N SER A 60 8.84 -0.56 9.39
CA SER A 60 8.49 0.87 9.48
C SER A 60 8.19 1.34 10.91
N TYR A 61 8.10 0.42 11.90
CA TYR A 61 7.55 0.71 13.22
C TYR A 61 8.22 1.90 13.90
N ALA A 62 9.56 1.98 13.87
CA ALA A 62 10.31 3.06 14.52
C ALA A 62 9.98 4.45 13.92
N GLU A 63 9.99 4.59 12.61
CA GLU A 63 9.60 5.84 11.94
C GLU A 63 8.12 6.17 12.22
N VAL A 64 7.21 5.19 12.17
CA VAL A 64 5.78 5.43 12.38
C VAL A 64 5.51 6.05 13.75
N ILE A 65 6.07 5.51 14.82
CA ILE A 65 5.89 6.04 16.18
C ILE A 65 6.64 7.37 16.40
N GLU A 66 7.79 7.59 15.76
CA GLU A 66 8.45 8.91 15.78
C GLU A 66 7.51 9.96 15.20
N GLN A 67 7.01 9.70 13.99
CA GLN A 67 6.13 10.61 13.28
C GLN A 67 4.76 10.78 13.95
N ALA A 68 4.30 9.81 14.74
CA ALA A 68 3.11 9.98 15.57
C ALA A 68 3.30 11.02 16.70
N THR A 69 4.55 11.34 17.08
CA THR A 69 4.86 12.43 18.02
C THR A 69 5.09 13.77 17.35
N TYR A 70 4.86 13.85 16.04
CA TYR A 70 5.12 15.05 15.27
C TYR A 70 4.25 16.23 15.73
N ASN A 71 4.89 17.35 16.05
CA ASN A 71 4.24 18.58 16.44
C ASN A 71 5.13 19.79 16.04
N GLU A 72 4.55 20.77 15.36
CA GLU A 72 5.23 22.03 14.97
C GLU A 72 6.63 21.84 14.34
N GLY A 73 6.78 20.88 13.42
CA GLY A 73 8.05 20.69 12.72
C GLY A 73 9.03 19.73 13.41
N LYS A 74 8.68 19.18 14.56
CA LYS A 74 9.56 18.33 15.38
C LYS A 74 8.88 17.03 15.75
N TYR A 75 9.66 15.98 15.90
CA TYR A 75 9.24 14.70 16.46
C TYR A 75 10.28 14.23 17.49
N LYS A 76 9.90 13.31 18.37
CA LYS A 76 10.82 12.62 19.28
C LYS A 76 11.52 11.51 18.51
N ASN A 77 12.84 11.38 18.68
CA ASN A 77 13.57 10.25 18.13
C ASN A 77 13.13 8.93 18.80
N TYR A 78 13.16 7.81 18.07
CA TYR A 78 12.67 6.52 18.56
C TYR A 78 13.37 6.03 19.83
N LEU A 79 14.62 6.45 20.05
CA LEU A 79 15.39 6.15 21.25
C LEU A 79 14.84 6.86 22.51
N ASP A 80 14.14 7.98 22.34
CA ASP A 80 13.62 8.83 23.41
C ASP A 80 12.12 8.59 23.70
N LEU A 81 11.49 7.66 22.98
CA LEU A 81 10.06 7.38 23.11
C LEU A 81 9.73 6.66 24.43
N THR A 82 8.69 7.15 25.10
CA THR A 82 8.12 6.48 26.28
C THR A 82 7.25 5.29 25.86
N ALA A 83 6.76 4.51 26.84
CA ALA A 83 5.79 3.45 26.56
C ALA A 83 4.47 4.02 26.01
N THR A 84 4.00 5.14 26.57
CA THR A 84 2.76 5.81 26.16
C THR A 84 2.88 6.43 24.77
N ASP A 85 4.05 6.97 24.39
CA ASP A 85 4.28 7.48 23.03
C ASP A 85 4.11 6.38 21.95
N GLN A 86 4.19 5.10 22.32
CA GLN A 86 4.04 3.96 21.43
C GLN A 86 2.62 3.37 21.38
N GLU A 87 1.69 3.90 22.18
CA GLU A 87 0.29 3.44 22.27
C GLU A 87 -0.61 4.17 21.27
N ILE A 88 -0.26 4.11 19.98
CA ILE A 88 -0.94 4.84 18.91
C ILE A 88 -1.93 3.96 18.12
N TYR A 89 -1.99 2.67 18.42
CA TYR A 89 -2.89 1.72 17.78
C TYR A 89 -4.06 1.42 18.71
N THR A 90 -5.23 1.11 18.17
CA THR A 90 -6.38 0.71 19.00
C THR A 90 -6.77 -0.74 18.77
N ASN A 91 -7.10 -1.42 19.87
CA ASN A 91 -7.62 -2.78 19.85
C ASN A 91 -9.09 -2.81 19.37
N TYR A 92 -9.72 -3.99 19.38
CA TYR A 92 -11.11 -4.16 18.97
C TYR A 92 -12.13 -3.38 19.84
N ASP A 93 -11.74 -3.01 21.07
CA ASP A 93 -12.56 -2.23 21.99
C ASP A 93 -12.33 -0.71 21.86
N GLY A 94 -11.51 -0.28 20.89
CA GLY A 94 -11.14 1.13 20.70
C GLY A 94 -10.14 1.67 21.71
N ILE A 95 -9.47 0.80 22.47
CA ILE A 95 -8.50 1.19 23.50
C ILE A 95 -7.11 1.31 22.88
N ASN A 96 -6.43 2.43 23.11
CA ASN A 96 -5.04 2.67 22.71
C ASN A 96 -4.09 1.65 23.34
N LYS A 97 -3.23 1.06 22.52
CA LYS A 97 -2.32 -0.04 22.83
C LYS A 97 -1.06 0.03 21.99
N ASN A 98 -0.02 -0.64 22.47
CA ASN A 98 1.19 -0.87 21.69
C ASN A 98 0.92 -1.87 20.56
N LEU A 99 1.54 -1.66 19.39
CA LEU A 99 1.44 -2.55 18.23
C LEU A 99 1.70 -4.02 18.62
N PHE A 100 2.82 -4.28 19.31
CA PHE A 100 3.23 -5.63 19.64
C PHE A 100 2.28 -6.32 20.62
N GLU A 101 1.60 -5.59 21.50
CA GLU A 101 0.54 -6.15 22.35
C GLU A 101 -0.62 -6.67 21.48
N ILE A 102 -1.07 -5.87 20.52
CA ILE A 102 -2.15 -6.24 19.62
C ILE A 102 -1.74 -7.44 18.76
N LEU A 103 -0.54 -7.43 18.19
CA LEU A 103 -0.04 -8.53 17.35
C LEU A 103 0.07 -9.85 18.14
N ALA A 104 0.65 -9.82 19.34
CA ALA A 104 0.80 -11.00 20.20
C ALA A 104 -0.57 -11.57 20.61
N ASN A 105 -1.51 -10.71 21.02
CA ASN A 105 -2.87 -11.11 21.39
C ASN A 105 -3.69 -11.69 20.22
N ASN A 106 -3.25 -11.43 18.98
CA ASN A 106 -3.84 -11.96 17.75
C ASN A 106 -3.01 -13.07 17.10
N GLY A 107 -2.09 -13.69 17.84
CA GLY A 107 -1.42 -14.92 17.44
C GLY A 107 -0.36 -14.76 16.36
N VAL A 108 0.08 -13.53 16.07
CA VAL A 108 1.32 -13.29 15.33
C VAL A 108 2.47 -13.86 16.15
N ASN A 109 3.35 -14.62 15.51
CA ASN A 109 4.35 -15.40 16.22
C ASN A 109 5.79 -15.23 15.70
N SER A 110 5.99 -14.47 14.62
CA SER A 110 7.30 -14.16 14.07
C SER A 110 7.29 -12.77 13.46
N LEU A 111 8.41 -12.04 13.58
CA LEU A 111 8.56 -10.70 13.02
C LEU A 111 9.68 -10.68 11.98
N ARG A 112 9.44 -10.07 10.83
CA ARG A 112 10.45 -9.80 9.81
C ARG A 112 10.95 -8.36 9.95
N LEU A 113 12.25 -8.18 9.79
CA LEU A 113 12.92 -6.89 9.82
C LEU A 113 13.89 -6.78 8.65
N ARG A 114 13.68 -5.82 7.75
CA ARG A 114 14.65 -5.48 6.69
C ARG A 114 15.88 -4.81 7.30
N VAL A 115 17.05 -5.07 6.73
CA VAL A 115 18.34 -4.57 7.23
C VAL A 115 19.10 -3.91 6.08
N TRP A 116 19.24 -2.60 6.17
CA TRP A 116 20.07 -1.76 5.30
C TRP A 116 21.45 -1.53 5.92
N ASN A 117 22.43 -1.33 5.04
CA ASN A 117 23.82 -1.11 5.41
C ASN A 117 24.03 0.26 6.07
N ASP A 118 23.62 1.32 5.39
CA ASP A 118 23.72 2.71 5.84
C ASP A 118 22.64 3.59 5.18
N PRO A 119 21.39 3.61 5.71
CA PRO A 119 20.25 4.27 5.10
C PRO A 119 20.20 5.79 5.32
N TYR A 120 21.37 6.43 5.24
CA TYR A 120 21.57 7.85 5.48
C TYR A 120 22.47 8.48 4.40
N ASP A 121 22.28 9.78 4.13
CA ASP A 121 23.25 10.57 3.35
C ASP A 121 24.45 10.99 4.21
N ALA A 122 25.40 11.72 3.59
CA ALA A 122 26.61 12.17 4.25
C ALA A 122 26.35 13.18 5.39
N GLU A 123 25.19 13.86 5.35
CA GLU A 123 24.72 14.81 6.34
C GLU A 123 23.94 14.12 7.48
N GLY A 124 23.71 12.81 7.38
CA GLY A 124 22.97 12.02 8.37
C GLY A 124 21.45 12.09 8.19
N ASN A 125 20.94 12.60 7.07
CA ASN A 125 19.51 12.55 6.78
C ASN A 125 19.13 11.14 6.37
N SER A 126 18.07 10.62 6.99
CA SER A 126 17.53 9.31 6.63
C SER A 126 16.99 9.28 5.20
N TYR A 127 17.14 8.14 4.55
CA TYR A 127 16.49 7.82 3.28
C TYR A 127 14.98 7.55 3.41
N GLY A 128 14.41 7.50 4.62
CA GLY A 128 13.01 7.16 4.90
C GLY A 128 12.80 5.66 4.99
N GLY A 129 11.57 5.19 4.75
CA GLY A 129 11.26 3.76 4.70
C GLY A 129 11.56 3.03 6.00
N GLY A 130 11.46 3.72 7.14
CA GLY A 130 11.75 3.20 8.47
C GLY A 130 13.22 3.24 8.91
N HIS A 131 14.14 3.83 8.14
CA HIS A 131 15.56 3.99 8.50
C HIS A 131 16.23 2.71 9.05
N ASN A 132 15.96 1.59 8.38
CA ASN A 132 16.14 0.22 8.89
C ASN A 132 17.58 -0.30 8.89
N ASP A 133 18.47 0.38 9.61
CA ASP A 133 19.79 -0.18 9.93
C ASP A 133 19.73 -1.22 11.06
N ILE A 134 20.87 -1.81 11.42
CA ILE A 134 20.91 -2.82 12.49
C ILE A 134 20.55 -2.24 13.87
N GLU A 135 20.82 -0.96 14.13
CA GLU A 135 20.52 -0.30 15.41
C GLU A 135 19.03 -0.11 15.60
N THR A 136 18.36 0.39 14.55
CA THR A 136 16.91 0.53 14.50
C THR A 136 16.25 -0.83 14.73
N ASN A 137 16.75 -1.87 14.06
CA ASN A 137 16.23 -3.23 14.24
C ASN A 137 16.47 -3.83 15.63
N ILE A 138 17.60 -3.54 16.27
CA ILE A 138 17.87 -3.90 17.68
C ILE A 138 16.85 -3.23 18.60
N TRP A 139 16.58 -1.95 18.37
CA TRP A 139 15.60 -1.20 19.15
C TRP A 139 14.20 -1.79 18.99
N ILE A 140 13.75 -2.03 17.74
CA ILE A 140 12.46 -2.63 17.41
C ILE A 140 12.34 -4.01 18.09
N ALA A 141 13.34 -4.88 17.94
CA ALA A 141 13.33 -6.21 18.53
C ALA A 141 13.26 -6.17 20.06
N ASN A 142 13.94 -5.21 20.71
CA ASN A 142 13.83 -5.02 22.15
C ASN A 142 12.46 -4.51 22.59
N GLN A 143 11.75 -3.71 21.78
CA GLN A 143 10.35 -3.37 22.07
C GLN A 143 9.45 -4.59 21.94
N ALA A 144 9.55 -5.32 20.82
CA ALA A 144 8.74 -6.51 20.57
C ALA A 144 8.95 -7.61 21.61
N LYS A 145 10.18 -7.81 22.07
CA LYS A 145 10.54 -8.77 23.13
C LYS A 145 9.77 -8.55 24.43
N LYS A 146 9.40 -7.31 24.77
CA LYS A 146 8.59 -6.99 25.96
C LYS A 146 7.19 -7.64 25.91
N PHE A 147 6.71 -7.97 24.71
CA PHE A 147 5.42 -8.60 24.45
C PHE A 147 5.55 -10.07 24.04
N GLY A 148 6.73 -10.68 24.26
CA GLY A 148 6.96 -12.11 24.09
C GLY A 148 7.44 -12.54 22.70
N PHE A 149 7.73 -11.62 21.78
CA PHE A 149 8.33 -11.97 20.49
C PHE A 149 9.78 -12.39 20.65
N THR A 150 10.10 -13.60 20.22
CA THR A 150 11.47 -14.15 20.19
C THR A 150 11.86 -14.76 18.83
N ASP A 151 10.90 -14.89 17.91
CA ASP A 151 11.11 -15.43 16.57
C ASP A 151 11.21 -14.27 15.58
N PHE A 152 12.40 -14.11 14.98
CA PHE A 152 12.70 -13.04 14.05
C PHE A 152 13.30 -13.58 12.75
N LEU A 153 12.90 -12.97 11.63
CA LEU A 153 13.58 -13.06 10.34
C LEU A 153 14.33 -11.73 10.12
N LEU A 154 15.66 -11.80 10.01
CA LEU A 154 16.46 -10.64 9.60
C LEU A 154 16.76 -10.72 8.11
N ASP A 155 16.27 -9.72 7.38
CA ASP A 155 16.36 -9.65 5.92
C ASP A 155 17.47 -8.68 5.49
N PHE A 156 18.62 -9.24 5.13
CA PHE A 156 19.75 -8.46 4.67
C PHE A 156 19.58 -8.09 3.20
N HIS A 157 19.29 -6.81 2.95
CA HIS A 157 19.17 -6.28 1.60
C HIS A 157 20.53 -6.19 0.88
N TYR A 158 21.62 -6.06 1.64
CA TYR A 158 22.95 -5.75 1.10
C TYR A 158 22.96 -4.50 0.20
N SER A 159 22.22 -3.49 0.64
CA SER A 159 22.12 -2.17 0.04
C SER A 159 21.91 -1.14 1.15
N ASP A 160 22.14 0.14 0.84
CA ASP A 160 21.82 1.22 1.77
C ASP A 160 20.33 1.59 1.74
N PHE A 161 19.59 1.10 0.75
CA PHE A 161 18.16 1.38 0.64
C PHE A 161 17.40 0.21 0.00
N TRP A 162 16.17 0.42 -0.47
CA TRP A 162 15.33 -0.62 -1.07
C TRP A 162 16.10 -1.51 -2.06
N ALA A 163 15.97 -2.83 -1.87
CA ALA A 163 16.49 -3.84 -2.77
C ALA A 163 15.30 -4.65 -3.29
N ASP A 164 15.06 -4.58 -4.58
CA ASP A 164 13.92 -5.16 -5.29
C ASP A 164 14.38 -5.65 -6.68
N PRO A 165 13.53 -6.26 -7.54
CA PRO A 165 13.96 -6.74 -8.85
C PRO A 165 14.51 -5.67 -9.78
N ALA A 166 14.19 -4.40 -9.55
CA ALA A 166 14.66 -3.25 -10.31
C ALA A 166 15.83 -2.52 -9.65
N LYS A 167 16.16 -2.77 -8.38
CA LYS A 167 17.20 -2.06 -7.61
C LYS A 167 17.97 -3.02 -6.72
N GLN A 168 19.28 -3.16 -6.92
CA GLN A 168 20.13 -4.00 -6.08
C GLN A 168 21.52 -3.38 -5.84
N TYR A 169 21.58 -2.06 -5.70
CA TYR A 169 22.84 -1.33 -5.63
C TYR A 169 23.66 -1.69 -4.39
N LEU A 170 24.97 -1.80 -4.58
CA LEU A 170 25.93 -1.94 -3.51
C LEU A 170 25.80 -0.77 -2.52
N PRO A 171 26.00 -1.02 -1.22
CA PRO A 171 26.18 0.02 -0.22
C PRO A 171 27.25 1.03 -0.66
N LYS A 172 27.08 2.31 -0.32
CA LYS A 172 28.03 3.39 -0.64
C LYS A 172 29.46 3.01 -0.28
N ALA A 173 29.64 2.39 0.90
CA ALA A 173 30.95 1.95 1.40
C ALA A 173 31.62 0.87 0.52
N TRP A 174 30.86 0.16 -0.31
CA TRP A 174 31.33 -0.98 -1.11
C TRP A 174 31.53 -0.65 -2.59
N GLN A 175 31.06 0.51 -3.05
CA GLN A 175 31.06 0.93 -4.45
C GLN A 175 32.45 0.89 -5.11
N ASN A 176 33.50 1.26 -4.36
CA ASN A 176 34.88 1.29 -4.87
C ASN A 176 35.71 0.04 -4.52
N LEU A 177 35.09 -0.98 -3.91
CA LEU A 177 35.77 -2.22 -3.56
C LEU A 177 35.83 -3.18 -4.75
N SER A 178 36.94 -3.90 -4.92
CA SER A 178 36.99 -5.05 -5.83
C SER A 178 36.04 -6.16 -5.37
N ASP A 179 35.62 -7.06 -6.26
CA ASP A 179 34.71 -8.16 -5.88
C ASP A 179 35.26 -9.03 -4.73
N SER A 180 36.58 -9.22 -4.62
CA SER A 180 37.17 -9.91 -3.47
C SER A 180 36.99 -9.15 -2.16
N GLN A 181 37.09 -7.82 -2.21
CA GLN A 181 36.86 -6.96 -1.05
C GLN A 181 35.37 -6.87 -0.70
N VAL A 182 34.47 -6.84 -1.69
CA VAL A 182 33.01 -6.90 -1.45
C VAL A 182 32.63 -8.22 -0.77
N ARG A 183 33.22 -9.37 -1.16
CA ARG A 183 33.00 -10.64 -0.45
C ARG A 183 33.43 -10.55 1.02
N ASN A 184 34.60 -9.98 1.30
CA ASN A 184 35.05 -9.80 2.66
C ASN A 184 34.13 -8.84 3.45
N ALA A 185 33.67 -7.77 2.82
CA ALA A 185 32.75 -6.80 3.41
C ALA A 185 31.39 -7.44 3.73
N ALA A 186 30.81 -8.23 2.81
CA ALA A 186 29.55 -8.94 3.01
C ALA A 186 29.65 -9.96 4.16
N GLN A 187 30.75 -10.73 4.22
CA GLN A 187 31.03 -11.66 5.32
C GLN A 187 31.10 -10.92 6.66
N THR A 188 31.94 -9.88 6.72
CA THR A 188 32.18 -9.10 7.94
C THR A 188 30.93 -8.38 8.42
N TYR A 189 30.17 -7.76 7.50
CA TYR A 189 28.94 -7.06 7.82
C TYR A 189 27.88 -8.02 8.37
N THR A 190 27.66 -9.16 7.72
CA THR A 190 26.69 -10.17 8.17
C THR A 190 27.04 -10.67 9.58
N TYR A 191 28.30 -11.05 9.81
CA TYR A 191 28.75 -11.48 11.14
C TYR A 191 28.57 -10.38 12.20
N ASN A 192 29.05 -9.17 11.94
CA ASN A 192 29.02 -8.08 12.91
C ASN A 192 27.59 -7.63 13.24
N ALA A 193 26.71 -7.54 12.24
CA ALA A 193 25.32 -7.17 12.43
C ALA A 193 24.58 -8.22 13.28
N LEU A 194 24.70 -9.50 12.95
CA LEU A 194 24.09 -10.59 13.71
C LEU A 194 24.65 -10.68 15.14
N LYS A 195 25.97 -10.58 15.28
CA LYS A 195 26.65 -10.56 16.58
C LYS A 195 26.14 -9.41 17.45
N LYS A 196 26.04 -8.21 16.89
CA LYS A 196 25.54 -7.03 17.58
C LYS A 196 24.08 -7.20 18.00
N PHE A 197 23.24 -7.65 17.06
CA PHE A 197 21.84 -7.97 17.32
C PHE A 197 21.70 -8.91 18.51
N TYR A 198 22.42 -10.02 18.51
CA TYR A 198 22.42 -10.96 19.62
C TYR A 198 22.99 -10.37 20.91
N ASP A 199 24.12 -9.67 20.86
CA ASP A 199 24.76 -9.15 22.08
C ASP A 199 23.86 -8.13 22.80
N GLU A 200 23.05 -7.37 22.08
CA GLU A 200 22.19 -6.31 22.64
C GLU A 200 20.75 -6.77 22.92
N THR A 201 20.22 -7.72 22.15
CA THR A 201 18.84 -8.22 22.34
C THR A 201 18.78 -9.54 23.09
N LYS A 202 19.86 -10.33 23.08
CA LYS A 202 19.90 -11.75 23.47
C LYS A 202 18.96 -12.65 22.66
N LEU A 203 18.60 -12.21 21.45
CA LEU A 203 17.79 -12.97 20.52
C LEU A 203 18.68 -13.54 19.42
N VAL A 204 18.45 -14.80 19.09
CA VAL A 204 19.01 -15.45 17.90
C VAL A 204 17.89 -15.43 16.84
N PRO A 205 18.10 -14.84 15.65
CA PRO A 205 17.09 -14.88 14.61
C PRO A 205 16.81 -16.33 14.20
N LYS A 206 15.56 -16.64 13.86
CA LYS A 206 15.16 -17.98 13.40
C LYS A 206 15.48 -18.16 11.93
N ILE A 207 15.38 -17.08 11.15
CA ILE A 207 15.70 -17.06 9.73
C ILE A 207 16.62 -15.85 9.49
N VAL A 208 17.66 -16.05 8.69
CA VAL A 208 18.47 -14.97 8.13
C VAL A 208 18.34 -15.06 6.61
N GLN A 209 17.70 -14.06 6.03
CA GLN A 209 17.50 -13.95 4.60
C GLN A 209 18.68 -13.18 4.00
N LEU A 210 19.44 -13.84 3.12
CA LEU A 210 20.63 -13.30 2.49
C LEU A 210 20.27 -12.79 1.08
N GLY A 211 19.93 -11.51 1.01
CA GLY A 211 19.45 -10.83 -0.19
C GLY A 211 17.91 -10.79 -0.26
N ASN A 212 17.37 -9.65 -0.68
CA ASN A 212 15.94 -9.44 -0.90
C ASN A 212 15.62 -9.42 -2.41
N GLU A 213 14.64 -10.21 -2.85
CA GLU A 213 14.13 -10.24 -4.24
C GLU A 213 15.22 -10.26 -5.33
N ILE A 214 16.20 -11.15 -5.22
CA ILE A 214 17.40 -11.21 -6.07
C ILE A 214 17.14 -11.80 -7.48
N THR A 215 15.94 -11.62 -8.03
CA THR A 215 15.45 -12.22 -9.30
C THR A 215 16.38 -11.94 -10.49
N TYR A 216 17.02 -10.77 -10.52
CA TYR A 216 17.92 -10.31 -11.59
C TYR A 216 19.37 -10.13 -11.11
N GLY A 217 19.78 -10.95 -10.14
CA GLY A 217 21.08 -10.79 -9.46
C GLY A 217 20.99 -9.77 -8.33
N SER A 218 22.13 -9.53 -7.67
CA SER A 218 22.26 -8.51 -6.62
C SER A 218 23.69 -7.95 -6.60
N PHE A 219 24.00 -7.01 -5.68
CA PHE A 219 25.31 -6.36 -5.54
C PHE A 219 25.73 -5.61 -6.83
N TRP A 220 24.82 -4.82 -7.39
CA TRP A 220 25.04 -4.02 -8.59
C TRP A 220 25.87 -2.78 -8.28
N ARG A 221 26.80 -2.43 -9.16
CA ARG A 221 27.49 -1.13 -9.11
C ARG A 221 26.65 -0.06 -9.79
N GLU A 222 25.95 -0.47 -10.85
CA GLU A 222 25.10 0.38 -11.68
C GLU A 222 23.92 -0.43 -12.21
N GLN A 223 22.88 0.25 -12.73
CA GLN A 223 21.66 -0.40 -13.18
C GLN A 223 21.91 -1.43 -14.31
N ALA A 224 22.94 -1.19 -15.13
CA ALA A 224 23.32 -2.07 -16.25
C ALA A 224 23.81 -3.46 -15.79
N ASP A 225 24.15 -3.64 -14.51
CA ASP A 225 24.47 -4.95 -13.93
C ASP A 225 23.24 -5.85 -13.76
N SER A 226 22.03 -5.29 -13.84
CA SER A 226 20.78 -6.04 -13.78
C SER A 226 20.74 -7.10 -14.88
N SER A 227 20.71 -8.37 -14.48
CA SER A 227 20.80 -9.47 -15.43
C SER A 227 20.28 -10.77 -14.83
N SER A 228 19.47 -11.48 -15.62
CA SER A 228 19.01 -12.83 -15.28
C SER A 228 19.85 -13.93 -15.95
N SER A 229 21.10 -13.61 -16.32
CA SER A 229 22.06 -14.56 -16.87
C SER A 229 22.68 -15.43 -15.79
N LYS A 230 23.20 -16.59 -16.20
CA LYS A 230 23.87 -17.53 -15.29
C LYS A 230 25.12 -16.90 -14.65
N GLU A 231 25.85 -16.08 -15.39
CA GLU A 231 27.04 -15.36 -14.92
C GLU A 231 26.68 -14.36 -13.81
N SER A 232 25.55 -13.65 -13.95
CA SER A 232 25.03 -12.76 -12.90
C SER A 232 24.71 -13.54 -11.61
N PHE A 233 24.06 -14.69 -11.73
CA PHE A 233 23.77 -15.55 -10.58
C PHE A 233 25.04 -16.10 -9.93
N ILE A 234 26.06 -16.51 -10.70
CA ILE A 234 27.36 -16.96 -10.17
C ILE A 234 28.05 -15.82 -9.40
N ARG A 235 28.08 -14.61 -9.98
CA ARG A 235 28.69 -13.44 -9.33
C ARG A 235 27.99 -13.12 -8.02
N THR A 236 26.66 -12.98 -8.05
CA THR A 236 25.82 -12.72 -6.87
C THR A 236 26.04 -13.77 -5.79
N SER A 237 26.02 -15.05 -6.18
CA SER A 237 26.27 -16.18 -5.28
C SER A 237 27.65 -16.11 -4.63
N GLY A 238 28.66 -15.61 -5.33
CA GLY A 238 30.00 -15.39 -4.74
C GLY A 238 29.99 -14.47 -3.52
N PHE A 239 29.14 -13.43 -3.53
CA PHE A 239 28.94 -12.53 -2.38
C PHE A 239 28.07 -13.17 -1.30
N LEU A 240 26.97 -13.82 -1.69
CA LEU A 240 26.08 -14.51 -0.74
C LEU A 240 26.78 -15.67 -0.02
N ASN A 241 27.65 -16.42 -0.70
CA ASN A 241 28.50 -17.45 -0.09
C ASN A 241 29.43 -16.84 0.96
N ALA A 242 29.84 -15.57 0.81
CA ALA A 242 30.65 -14.88 1.80
C ALA A 242 29.82 -14.41 2.99
N ALA A 243 28.64 -13.84 2.74
CA ALA A 243 27.65 -13.55 3.77
C ALA A 243 27.30 -14.78 4.61
N ALA A 244 27.05 -15.92 3.97
CA ALA A 244 26.74 -17.20 4.63
C ALA A 244 27.89 -17.70 5.53
N ARG A 245 29.16 -17.42 5.17
CA ARG A 245 30.28 -17.66 6.10
C ARG A 245 30.22 -16.75 7.32
N GLY A 246 29.83 -15.49 7.16
CA GLY A 246 29.61 -14.56 8.27
C GLY A 246 28.49 -15.04 9.21
N LEU A 247 27.40 -15.56 8.64
CA LEU A 247 26.36 -16.26 9.41
C LEU A 247 26.93 -17.46 10.16
N LYS A 248 27.77 -18.29 9.52
CA LYS A 248 28.38 -19.46 10.18
C LYS A 248 29.32 -19.09 11.33
N GLU A 249 30.06 -17.99 11.18
CA GLU A 249 30.89 -17.42 12.26
C GLU A 249 30.02 -16.95 13.43
N PHE A 250 28.86 -16.33 13.13
CA PHE A 250 27.91 -15.92 14.15
C PHE A 250 27.29 -17.11 14.89
N GLU A 251 26.87 -18.16 14.18
CA GLU A 251 26.38 -19.39 14.82
C GLU A 251 27.42 -19.99 15.76
N SER A 252 28.69 -20.00 15.35
CA SER A 252 29.80 -20.49 16.18
C SER A 252 29.98 -19.62 17.43
N TYR A 253 29.86 -18.30 17.29
CA TYR A 253 29.93 -17.34 18.39
C TYR A 253 28.80 -17.54 19.41
N VAL A 254 27.57 -17.74 18.96
CA VAL A 254 26.42 -18.00 19.84
C VAL A 254 26.53 -19.36 20.50
N SER A 255 26.93 -20.39 19.76
CA SER A 255 27.11 -21.76 20.27
C SER A 255 28.16 -21.85 21.39
N ALA A 256 29.16 -20.97 21.37
CA ALA A 256 30.14 -20.88 22.44
C ALA A 256 29.60 -20.23 23.73
N LYS A 257 28.43 -19.58 23.68
CA LYS A 257 27.83 -18.83 24.79
C LYS A 257 26.55 -19.46 25.34
N GLU A 258 25.79 -20.14 24.49
CA GLU A 258 24.50 -20.73 24.84
C GLU A 258 24.62 -22.24 25.01
N THR A 259 23.95 -22.78 26.03
CA THR A 259 23.93 -24.24 26.30
C THR A 259 22.98 -25.00 25.38
N THR A 260 22.01 -24.29 24.80
CA THR A 260 21.09 -24.78 23.76
C THR A 260 21.24 -23.89 22.55
N THR A 261 21.80 -24.42 21.47
CA THR A 261 21.90 -23.71 20.20
C THR A 261 20.56 -23.77 19.48
N GLN A 262 19.97 -22.60 19.26
CA GLN A 262 18.91 -22.47 18.28
C GLN A 262 19.54 -22.49 16.88
N ASP A 263 19.08 -23.41 16.03
CA ASP A 263 19.46 -23.42 14.62
C ASP A 263 18.92 -22.16 13.92
N VAL A 264 19.77 -21.53 13.09
CA VAL A 264 19.41 -20.38 12.26
C VAL A 264 19.23 -20.88 10.84
N ILE A 265 18.04 -20.66 10.27
CA ILE A 265 17.76 -21.04 8.88
C ILE A 265 18.35 -19.97 7.96
N ALA A 266 19.25 -20.36 7.06
CA ALA A 266 19.72 -19.47 6.01
C ALA A 266 18.80 -19.56 4.76
N ALA A 267 18.24 -18.41 4.36
CA ALA A 267 17.32 -18.32 3.23
C ALA A 267 17.82 -17.36 2.14
N ILE A 268 17.38 -17.59 0.91
CA ILE A 268 17.42 -16.59 -0.18
C ILE A 268 16.00 -16.20 -0.56
N HIS A 269 15.81 -14.99 -1.10
CA HIS A 269 14.50 -14.49 -1.48
C HIS A 269 14.42 -14.11 -2.96
N ILE A 270 13.43 -14.65 -3.66
CA ILE A 270 13.15 -14.36 -5.07
C ILE A 270 11.74 -13.81 -5.18
N ASP A 271 11.54 -12.79 -6.03
CA ASP A 271 10.22 -12.24 -6.28
C ASP A 271 9.30 -13.27 -6.97
N GLY A 272 7.99 -13.12 -6.78
CA GLY A 272 6.99 -14.07 -7.29
C GLY A 272 6.58 -13.88 -8.76
N THR A 273 7.05 -12.85 -9.44
CA THR A 273 6.68 -12.52 -10.83
C THR A 273 7.00 -13.62 -11.84
N PRO A 274 8.20 -14.26 -11.82
CA PRO A 274 8.55 -15.30 -12.77
C PRO A 274 7.52 -16.44 -12.86
N SER A 275 7.48 -17.12 -14.00
CA SER A 275 6.75 -18.39 -14.10
C SER A 275 7.35 -19.41 -13.13
N VAL A 276 6.56 -20.43 -12.75
CA VAL A 276 7.03 -21.51 -11.85
C VAL A 276 8.34 -22.12 -12.36
N ASP A 277 8.45 -22.38 -13.67
CA ASP A 277 9.65 -22.94 -14.27
C ASP A 277 10.84 -21.99 -14.24
N ARG A 278 10.60 -20.70 -14.51
CA ARG A 278 11.66 -19.70 -14.47
C ARG A 278 12.17 -19.49 -13.04
N PHE A 279 11.28 -19.37 -12.06
CA PHE A 279 11.65 -19.27 -10.65
C PHE A 279 12.53 -20.46 -10.23
N VAL A 280 12.09 -21.69 -10.54
CA VAL A 280 12.84 -22.91 -10.23
C VAL A 280 14.19 -22.96 -10.96
N SER A 281 14.28 -22.40 -12.16
CA SER A 281 15.56 -22.25 -12.88
C SER A 281 16.49 -21.24 -12.21
N ILE A 282 15.97 -20.12 -11.72
CA ILE A 282 16.76 -19.12 -11.00
C ILE A 282 17.34 -19.74 -9.73
N VAL A 283 16.50 -20.39 -8.91
CA VAL A 283 16.95 -21.10 -7.71
C VAL A 283 17.98 -22.18 -8.05
N HIS A 284 17.77 -22.95 -9.12
CA HIS A 284 18.76 -23.93 -9.59
C HIS A 284 20.13 -23.28 -9.84
N ASP A 285 20.16 -22.14 -10.54
CA ASP A 285 21.42 -21.49 -10.89
C ASP A 285 22.13 -20.93 -9.66
N TYR A 286 21.42 -20.35 -8.68
CA TYR A 286 22.00 -19.98 -7.39
C TYR A 286 22.60 -21.19 -6.65
N LEU A 287 21.83 -22.27 -6.51
CA LEU A 287 22.27 -23.44 -5.75
C LEU A 287 23.48 -24.14 -6.39
N TYR A 288 23.40 -24.44 -7.68
CA TYR A 288 24.36 -25.33 -8.34
C TYR A 288 25.45 -24.59 -9.10
N ALA A 289 25.11 -23.56 -9.87
CA ALA A 289 26.14 -22.78 -10.59
C ALA A 289 26.85 -21.81 -9.64
N GLY A 290 26.08 -21.18 -8.76
CA GLY A 290 26.56 -20.27 -7.73
C GLY A 290 27.17 -20.93 -6.51
N GLY A 291 26.93 -22.23 -6.31
CA GLY A 291 27.48 -22.99 -5.19
C GLY A 291 26.80 -22.71 -3.84
N CYS A 292 25.58 -22.17 -3.85
CA CYS A 292 24.83 -21.89 -2.61
C CYS A 292 24.18 -23.13 -1.97
N VAL A 293 24.19 -24.29 -2.65
CA VAL A 293 23.58 -25.55 -2.17
C VAL A 293 24.09 -26.02 -0.81
N SER A 294 25.27 -25.57 -0.37
CA SER A 294 25.85 -25.99 0.92
C SER A 294 25.26 -25.27 2.12
N TRP A 295 24.54 -24.16 1.92
CA TRP A 295 24.04 -23.33 3.02
C TRP A 295 22.60 -22.86 2.82
N VAL A 296 22.04 -22.81 1.61
CA VAL A 296 20.63 -22.45 1.43
C VAL A 296 19.76 -23.58 1.95
N GLU A 297 18.95 -23.28 2.97
CA GLU A 297 18.03 -24.23 3.59
C GLU A 297 16.58 -23.99 3.20
N GLU A 298 16.21 -22.71 3.01
CA GLU A 298 14.86 -22.29 2.62
C GLU A 298 14.85 -21.20 1.55
N VAL A 299 13.72 -21.07 0.87
CA VAL A 299 13.48 -20.02 -0.13
C VAL A 299 12.31 -19.16 0.28
N GLY A 300 12.56 -17.86 0.46
CA GLY A 300 11.53 -16.83 0.56
C GLY A 300 10.90 -16.55 -0.80
N ILE A 301 9.60 -16.23 -0.80
CA ILE A 301 8.81 -15.96 -2.01
C ILE A 301 7.96 -14.71 -1.77
N THR A 302 8.08 -13.70 -2.63
CA THR A 302 7.09 -12.61 -2.71
C THR A 302 5.80 -13.13 -3.36
N HIS A 303 4.65 -12.86 -2.75
CA HIS A 303 3.34 -13.24 -3.29
C HIS A 303 2.27 -12.20 -3.03
N TYR A 304 2.34 -11.12 -3.79
CA TYR A 304 1.25 -10.18 -3.99
C TYR A 304 0.38 -10.67 -5.15
N GLN A 305 -0.85 -11.10 -4.86
CA GLN A 305 -1.71 -11.75 -5.85
C GLN A 305 -2.07 -10.86 -7.07
N ASN A 306 -2.00 -9.53 -6.92
CA ASN A 306 -2.21 -8.56 -8.00
C ASN A 306 -1.11 -8.62 -9.06
N TRP A 307 0.11 -9.01 -8.69
CA TRP A 307 1.30 -8.95 -9.54
C TRP A 307 1.90 -10.33 -9.83
N ASN A 308 1.93 -11.20 -8.82
CA ASN A 308 2.64 -12.46 -8.88
C ASN A 308 1.76 -13.65 -9.31
N GLY A 309 0.44 -13.46 -9.42
CA GLY A 309 -0.51 -14.49 -9.85
C GLY A 309 -1.28 -15.14 -8.70
N ASN A 310 -2.01 -16.21 -9.00
CA ASN A 310 -2.95 -16.83 -8.07
C ASN A 310 -2.30 -17.85 -7.13
N ASN A 311 -3.06 -18.34 -6.15
CA ASN A 311 -2.55 -19.29 -5.15
C ASN A 311 -2.25 -20.68 -5.72
N VAL A 312 -2.84 -21.05 -6.87
CA VAL A 312 -2.50 -22.28 -7.60
C VAL A 312 -1.05 -22.22 -8.08
N LYS A 313 -0.63 -21.08 -8.63
CA LYS A 313 0.77 -20.84 -9.02
C LYS A 313 1.70 -20.96 -7.80
N LEU A 314 1.36 -20.32 -6.68
CA LEU A 314 2.15 -20.38 -5.45
C LEU A 314 2.29 -21.82 -4.94
N PHE A 315 1.20 -22.56 -4.83
CA PHE A 315 1.23 -23.97 -4.42
C PHE A 315 2.16 -24.80 -5.29
N ASN A 316 1.98 -24.70 -6.62
CA ASN A 316 2.80 -25.45 -7.58
C ASN A 316 4.27 -25.07 -7.47
N LEU A 317 4.59 -23.79 -7.25
CA LEU A 317 5.95 -23.32 -7.04
C LEU A 317 6.57 -23.96 -5.79
N MET A 318 5.93 -23.83 -4.62
CA MET A 318 6.43 -24.38 -3.36
C MET A 318 6.61 -25.90 -3.43
N LYS A 319 5.64 -26.62 -4.02
CA LYS A 319 5.74 -28.07 -4.26
C LYS A 319 6.92 -28.42 -5.16
N LYS A 320 7.17 -27.63 -6.21
CA LYS A 320 8.24 -27.90 -7.18
C LYS A 320 9.61 -27.62 -6.59
N LEU A 321 9.77 -26.57 -5.77
CA LEU A 321 10.99 -26.33 -4.99
C LEU A 321 11.29 -27.51 -4.06
N LYS A 322 10.28 -27.97 -3.32
CA LYS A 322 10.43 -29.13 -2.43
C LYS A 322 10.77 -30.41 -3.19
N ALA A 323 10.07 -30.70 -4.28
CA ALA A 323 10.31 -31.91 -5.06
C ALA A 323 11.67 -31.93 -5.75
N LYS A 324 12.13 -30.78 -6.26
CA LYS A 324 13.37 -30.71 -7.06
C LYS A 324 14.62 -30.52 -6.23
N PHE A 325 14.55 -29.76 -5.14
CA PHE A 325 15.73 -29.38 -4.35
C PHE A 325 15.64 -29.84 -2.88
N ASN A 326 14.51 -30.43 -2.46
CA ASN A 326 14.20 -30.71 -1.05
C ASN A 326 14.17 -29.48 -0.14
N LEU A 327 14.18 -28.27 -0.71
CA LEU A 327 14.09 -27.01 0.04
C LEU A 327 12.67 -26.76 0.52
N ASN A 328 12.53 -26.29 1.75
CA ASN A 328 11.28 -25.68 2.18
C ASN A 328 11.21 -24.24 1.65
N SER A 329 10.04 -23.64 1.77
CA SER A 329 9.83 -22.25 1.39
C SER A 329 8.75 -21.63 2.25
N PHE A 330 8.73 -20.31 2.32
CA PHE A 330 7.70 -19.52 2.96
C PHE A 330 7.42 -18.27 2.13
N VAL A 331 6.30 -17.61 2.38
CA VAL A 331 5.99 -16.35 1.73
C VAL A 331 6.64 -15.24 2.54
N SER A 332 7.69 -14.61 1.99
CA SER A 332 8.43 -13.53 2.66
C SER A 332 7.66 -12.23 2.65
N GLU A 333 6.81 -12.03 1.64
CA GLU A 333 6.05 -10.81 1.46
C GLU A 333 4.68 -11.14 0.86
N ALA A 334 3.63 -10.69 1.52
CA ALA A 334 2.29 -10.63 0.97
C ALA A 334 1.53 -9.49 1.61
N ALA A 335 0.71 -8.81 0.82
CA ALA A 335 -0.26 -7.84 1.30
C ALA A 335 -1.37 -7.69 0.26
N THR A 336 -2.50 -7.15 0.67
CA THR A 336 -3.60 -6.81 -0.25
C THR A 336 -4.37 -5.63 0.32
N PRO A 337 -4.90 -4.74 -0.54
CA PRO A 337 -5.65 -3.59 -0.05
C PRO A 337 -6.93 -4.02 0.66
N TYR A 338 -7.22 -3.42 1.81
CA TYR A 338 -8.53 -3.54 2.45
C TYR A 338 -9.51 -2.46 1.97
N THR A 339 -8.99 -1.34 1.48
CA THR A 339 -9.75 -0.23 0.90
C THR A 339 -9.04 0.39 -0.29
N TRP A 340 -9.82 1.04 -1.15
CA TRP A 340 -9.37 1.84 -2.29
C TRP A 340 -9.71 3.32 -2.14
N GLY A 341 -10.32 3.71 -1.03
CA GLY A 341 -10.57 5.11 -0.70
C GLY A 341 -9.26 5.88 -0.54
N GLU A 342 -9.24 7.11 -1.04
CA GLU A 342 -8.15 8.06 -0.78
C GLU A 342 -8.37 8.67 0.61
N SER A 343 -7.31 8.86 1.39
CA SER A 343 -7.42 9.38 2.76
C SER A 343 -7.55 10.91 2.83
N ASP A 344 -7.80 11.59 1.72
CA ASP A 344 -7.75 13.05 1.56
C ASP A 344 -6.43 13.77 1.96
N TYR A 345 -5.42 13.03 2.43
CA TYR A 345 -4.08 13.54 2.76
C TYR A 345 -3.18 13.60 1.54
N THR A 346 -2.31 14.62 1.46
CA THR A 346 -1.33 14.76 0.36
C THR A 346 -0.20 13.73 0.42
N GLY A 347 0.07 13.17 1.60
CA GLY A 347 0.99 12.03 1.78
C GLY A 347 0.38 10.68 1.41
N ASP A 348 -0.91 10.62 1.06
CA ASP A 348 -1.50 9.41 0.49
C ASP A 348 -1.11 9.28 -0.98
N ILE A 349 -0.07 8.48 -1.19
CA ILE A 349 0.44 8.17 -2.52
C ILE A 349 0.14 6.71 -2.87
N THR A 350 -0.89 6.09 -2.27
CA THR A 350 -1.31 4.72 -2.62
C THR A 350 -1.55 4.58 -4.11
N GLY A 351 -2.07 5.62 -4.77
CA GLY A 351 -2.22 5.67 -6.23
C GLY A 351 -0.93 5.38 -7.02
N SER A 352 0.26 5.60 -6.46
CA SER A 352 1.53 5.28 -7.12
C SER A 352 1.81 3.78 -7.27
N GLN A 353 1.24 2.95 -6.40
CA GLN A 353 1.41 1.49 -6.39
C GLN A 353 0.23 0.78 -7.06
N ASN A 354 -0.78 1.52 -7.48
CA ASN A 354 -2.06 0.98 -7.85
C ASN A 354 -2.44 1.41 -9.27
N LYS A 355 -2.84 0.45 -10.10
CA LYS A 355 -3.34 0.76 -11.44
C LYS A 355 -4.80 1.22 -11.37
N GLU A 356 -5.20 2.08 -12.31
CA GLU A 356 -6.55 2.68 -12.33
C GLU A 356 -7.66 1.62 -12.35
N TYR A 357 -7.48 0.53 -13.11
CA TYR A 357 -8.42 -0.59 -13.12
C TYR A 357 -8.53 -1.32 -11.77
N GLU A 358 -7.53 -1.22 -10.89
CA GLU A 358 -7.60 -1.85 -9.57
C GLU A 358 -8.59 -1.12 -8.65
N LYS A 359 -8.80 0.19 -8.86
CA LYS A 359 -9.80 0.99 -8.16
C LYS A 359 -11.24 0.57 -8.47
N GLU A 360 -11.46 -0.06 -9.64
CA GLU A 360 -12.76 -0.60 -10.00
C GLU A 360 -13.13 -1.81 -9.14
N TYR A 361 -12.17 -2.50 -8.51
CA TYR A 361 -12.44 -3.64 -7.65
C TYR A 361 -12.68 -3.20 -6.21
N HIS A 362 -13.93 -3.19 -5.78
CA HIS A 362 -14.26 -2.91 -4.38
C HIS A 362 -13.63 -3.95 -3.44
N THR A 363 -12.63 -3.53 -2.66
CA THR A 363 -12.06 -4.31 -1.56
C THR A 363 -12.89 -4.05 -0.31
N SER A 364 -13.21 -5.13 0.40
CA SER A 364 -13.87 -5.09 1.70
C SER A 364 -13.01 -5.82 2.72
N ASN A 365 -13.22 -5.56 4.00
CA ASN A 365 -12.57 -6.33 5.07
C ASN A 365 -12.80 -7.84 4.93
N GLN A 366 -13.92 -8.26 4.33
CA GLN A 366 -14.21 -9.67 4.06
C GLN A 366 -13.28 -10.24 3.00
N MET A 367 -13.09 -9.52 1.90
CA MET A 367 -12.15 -9.88 0.85
C MET A 367 -10.73 -9.97 1.42
N HIS A 368 -10.31 -8.94 2.16
CA HIS A 368 -9.02 -8.86 2.82
C HIS A 368 -8.75 -10.11 3.70
N THR A 369 -9.72 -10.50 4.53
CA THR A 369 -9.65 -11.68 5.39
C THR A 369 -9.57 -12.99 4.60
N LYS A 370 -10.36 -13.10 3.52
CA LYS A 370 -10.40 -14.32 2.68
C LYS A 370 -9.11 -14.53 1.90
N LEU A 371 -8.52 -13.46 1.37
CA LEU A 371 -7.26 -13.52 0.63
C LEU A 371 -6.13 -14.04 1.52
N LEU A 372 -6.02 -13.50 2.74
CA LEU A 372 -5.08 -14.01 3.73
C LEU A 372 -5.37 -15.48 4.07
N THR A 373 -6.63 -15.84 4.28
CA THR A 373 -6.97 -17.23 4.64
C THR A 373 -6.60 -18.22 3.54
N SER A 374 -6.86 -17.85 2.27
CA SER A 374 -6.46 -18.64 1.12
C SER A 374 -4.94 -18.75 0.99
N LEU A 375 -4.18 -17.68 1.28
CA LEU A 375 -2.72 -17.72 1.36
C LEU A 375 -2.24 -18.70 2.45
N MET A 376 -2.82 -18.62 3.65
CA MET A 376 -2.44 -19.49 4.76
C MET A 376 -2.74 -20.97 4.46
N GLU A 377 -3.90 -21.27 3.89
CA GLU A 377 -4.24 -22.63 3.45
C GLU A 377 -3.27 -23.15 2.37
N THR A 378 -3.00 -22.31 1.36
CA THR A 378 -2.11 -22.65 0.25
C THR A 378 -0.72 -23.03 0.73
N THR A 379 -0.12 -22.20 1.59
CA THR A 379 1.23 -22.42 2.13
C THR A 379 1.27 -23.66 3.03
N SER A 380 0.30 -23.81 3.94
CA SER A 380 0.18 -24.98 4.82
C SER A 380 0.08 -26.30 4.06
N LYS A 381 -0.77 -26.37 3.03
CA LYS A 381 -0.95 -27.58 2.21
C LYS A 381 0.20 -27.83 1.24
N ALA A 382 0.88 -26.79 0.78
CA ALA A 382 2.05 -26.96 -0.08
C ALA A 382 3.18 -27.71 0.65
N LEU A 383 3.45 -27.34 1.91
CA LEU A 383 4.54 -27.91 2.70
C LEU A 383 4.07 -28.39 4.09
N PRO A 384 3.28 -29.48 4.14
CA PRO A 384 2.61 -29.93 5.36
C PRO A 384 3.54 -30.43 6.49
N ASN A 385 4.80 -30.72 6.14
CA ASN A 385 5.82 -31.22 7.06
C ASN A 385 6.85 -30.15 7.46
N ALA A 386 6.80 -28.96 6.86
CA ALA A 386 7.78 -27.89 7.09
C ALA A 386 7.21 -26.80 8.00
N LYS A 387 8.11 -26.10 8.72
CA LYS A 387 7.82 -24.80 9.30
C LYS A 387 7.73 -23.81 8.13
N THR A 388 6.52 -23.51 7.71
CA THR A 388 6.19 -22.63 6.59
C THR A 388 5.07 -21.69 7.01
N GLY A 389 4.78 -20.69 6.19
CA GLY A 389 3.69 -19.76 6.38
C GLY A 389 3.96 -18.50 5.59
N PHE A 390 3.68 -17.36 6.19
CA PHE A 390 3.77 -16.07 5.52
C PHE A 390 4.30 -14.99 6.47
N TYR A 391 4.85 -13.94 5.90
CA TYR A 391 5.00 -12.64 6.54
C TYR A 391 4.15 -11.63 5.79
N TRP A 392 3.22 -10.97 6.50
CA TRP A 392 2.49 -9.85 5.92
C TRP A 392 3.41 -8.65 5.83
N TRP A 393 3.56 -8.07 4.63
CA TRP A 393 4.46 -6.95 4.45
C TRP A 393 3.80 -5.66 4.93
N GLU A 394 4.41 -5.05 5.96
CA GLU A 394 4.02 -3.77 6.55
C GLU A 394 2.53 -3.69 6.94
N PRO A 395 2.06 -4.51 7.92
CA PRO A 395 0.67 -4.49 8.34
C PRO A 395 0.30 -3.23 9.13
N ALA A 396 1.28 -2.42 9.55
CA ALA A 396 1.09 -1.33 10.49
C ALA A 396 1.78 -0.03 10.05
N TRP A 397 2.06 0.12 8.76
CA TRP A 397 2.63 1.35 8.22
C TRP A 397 1.56 2.42 8.11
N LEU A 398 1.19 3.01 9.26
CA LEU A 398 0.17 4.05 9.34
C LEU A 398 0.63 5.33 8.62
N MET A 399 -0.36 6.11 8.20
CA MET A 399 -0.13 7.48 7.78
C MET A 399 -0.14 8.40 9.00
N GLY A 400 0.92 9.21 9.11
CA GLY A 400 1.09 10.19 10.18
C GLY A 400 2.43 10.90 10.05
N GLY A 401 2.46 12.21 10.32
CA GLY A 401 3.64 13.04 10.08
C GLY A 401 4.24 12.82 8.68
N LYS A 402 5.57 12.66 8.61
CA LYS A 402 6.33 12.42 7.37
C LYS A 402 6.58 10.94 7.06
N THR A 403 5.77 10.03 7.62
CA THR A 403 5.90 8.59 7.32
C THR A 403 5.83 8.33 5.83
N GLY A 404 6.77 7.54 5.32
CA GLY A 404 6.74 7.23 3.90
C GLY A 404 7.85 6.32 3.43
N TRP A 405 7.68 5.79 2.22
CA TRP A 405 8.60 4.82 1.65
C TRP A 405 9.99 5.39 1.37
N ALA A 406 10.10 6.70 1.18
CA ALA A 406 11.37 7.39 0.97
C ALA A 406 11.31 8.85 1.41
N THR A 407 12.49 9.47 1.48
CA THR A 407 12.69 10.92 1.58
C THR A 407 13.35 11.46 0.31
N PRO A 408 13.46 12.79 0.13
CA PRO A 408 14.24 13.36 -0.97
C PRO A 408 15.70 12.90 -1.01
N ALA A 409 16.32 12.62 0.15
CA ALA A 409 17.65 12.03 0.22
C ALA A 409 17.64 10.59 -0.30
N GLY A 410 16.63 9.80 0.10
CA GLY A 410 16.45 8.43 -0.36
C GLY A 410 16.26 8.31 -1.87
N ILE A 411 15.49 9.21 -2.49
CA ILE A 411 15.32 9.18 -3.96
C ILE A 411 16.55 9.62 -4.72
N LYS A 412 17.28 10.62 -4.23
CA LYS A 412 18.58 10.97 -4.83
C LYS A 412 19.55 9.79 -4.80
N TYR A 413 19.50 8.98 -3.73
CA TYR A 413 20.29 7.75 -3.65
C TYR A 413 19.77 6.65 -4.59
N ALA A 414 18.45 6.43 -4.64
CA ALA A 414 17.83 5.34 -5.39
C ALA A 414 17.79 5.56 -6.91
N GLU A 415 17.74 6.83 -7.34
CA GLU A 415 17.53 7.23 -8.73
C GLU A 415 18.56 8.31 -9.13
N PRO A 416 19.88 8.09 -8.94
CA PRO A 416 20.89 9.15 -9.00
C PRO A 416 20.99 9.81 -10.38
N GLU A 417 20.64 9.09 -11.44
CA GLU A 417 20.69 9.55 -12.84
C GLU A 417 19.32 10.02 -13.37
N ASP A 418 18.23 9.75 -12.65
CA ASP A 418 16.87 10.07 -13.08
C ASP A 418 16.37 11.35 -12.40
N LEU A 419 16.85 12.49 -12.91
CA LEU A 419 16.49 13.81 -12.41
C LEU A 419 14.99 14.10 -12.52
N GLU A 420 14.30 13.47 -13.47
CA GLU A 420 12.85 13.62 -13.64
C GLU A 420 12.09 12.90 -12.52
N LYS A 421 12.47 11.66 -12.18
CA LYS A 421 11.94 10.97 -11.00
C LYS A 421 12.28 11.69 -9.70
N GLN A 422 13.50 12.17 -9.55
CA GLN A 422 13.87 12.98 -8.37
C GLN A 422 13.00 14.23 -8.25
N ALA A 423 12.75 14.92 -9.38
CA ALA A 423 11.93 16.10 -9.39
C ALA A 423 10.45 15.80 -9.15
N SER A 424 9.92 14.68 -9.64
CA SER A 424 8.52 14.28 -9.53
C SER A 424 8.19 13.43 -8.30
N PHE A 425 9.20 13.11 -7.48
CA PHE A 425 9.05 12.33 -6.27
C PHE A 425 8.08 12.95 -5.27
N LEU A 426 7.31 12.08 -4.61
CA LEU A 426 6.38 12.41 -3.55
C LEU A 426 6.73 11.68 -2.27
N THR A 427 6.94 12.46 -1.22
CA THR A 427 7.07 11.95 0.14
C THR A 427 5.70 11.43 0.58
N GLY A 428 5.63 10.25 1.19
CA GLY A 428 4.37 9.77 1.71
C GLY A 428 4.29 8.25 1.74
N ASN A 429 3.12 7.79 2.15
CA ASN A 429 2.86 6.39 2.38
C ASN A 429 2.04 5.82 1.23
N SER A 430 2.61 4.83 0.54
CA SER A 430 1.97 4.14 -0.58
C SER A 430 1.28 2.84 -0.15
N TRP A 431 1.27 2.54 1.15
CA TRP A 431 0.97 1.20 1.67
C TRP A 431 -0.03 1.11 2.83
N TRP A 432 -0.43 2.24 3.42
CA TRP A 432 -1.34 2.28 4.57
C TRP A 432 -2.64 1.49 4.37
N ASN A 433 -3.16 1.43 3.13
CA ASN A 433 -4.42 0.76 2.81
C ASN A 433 -4.30 -0.76 2.67
N ARG A 434 -3.12 -1.34 2.93
CA ARG A 434 -2.83 -2.80 2.84
C ARG A 434 -2.49 -3.40 4.20
N GLY A 435 -2.62 -2.62 5.27
CA GLY A 435 -2.31 -3.02 6.64
C GLY A 435 -3.37 -3.86 7.33
N TRP A 436 -3.07 -4.35 8.52
CA TRP A 436 -4.01 -4.92 9.49
C TRP A 436 -4.67 -3.87 10.38
N PHE A 437 -4.36 -2.60 10.15
CA PHE A 437 -4.95 -1.46 10.82
C PHE A 437 -5.54 -0.54 9.78
N ASN A 438 -6.64 0.13 10.12
CA ASN A 438 -7.22 1.15 9.27
C ASN A 438 -6.39 2.45 9.33
N PHE A 439 -6.83 3.48 8.62
CA PHE A 439 -6.20 4.80 8.61
C PHE A 439 -5.94 5.35 10.03
N ASP A 440 -6.92 5.22 10.94
CA ASP A 440 -6.85 5.73 12.31
C ASP A 440 -6.03 4.85 13.28
N GLY A 441 -5.36 3.80 12.78
CA GLY A 441 -4.65 2.85 13.62
C GLY A 441 -5.56 1.86 14.36
N GLN A 442 -6.84 1.75 13.96
CA GLN A 442 -7.79 0.78 14.50
C GLN A 442 -7.58 -0.59 13.89
N VAL A 443 -7.47 -1.63 14.73
CA VAL A 443 -7.26 -3.00 14.26
C VAL A 443 -8.40 -3.51 13.38
N LEU A 444 -8.03 -4.09 12.24
CA LEU A 444 -8.97 -4.67 11.28
C LEU A 444 -9.31 -6.13 11.63
N PRO A 445 -10.49 -6.62 11.20
CA PRO A 445 -10.92 -7.99 11.45
C PRO A 445 -9.98 -9.10 10.93
N ILE A 446 -9.13 -8.81 9.94
CA ILE A 446 -8.17 -9.77 9.38
C ILE A 446 -7.27 -10.44 10.42
N LEU A 447 -6.89 -9.72 11.48
CA LEU A 447 -6.04 -10.27 12.54
C LEU A 447 -6.72 -11.37 13.35
N LYS A 448 -8.06 -11.40 13.41
CA LYS A 448 -8.78 -12.54 14.00
C LYS A 448 -8.60 -13.81 13.19
N ALA A 449 -8.52 -13.73 11.86
CA ALA A 449 -8.22 -14.89 11.02
C ALA A 449 -6.80 -15.40 11.26
N VAL A 450 -5.83 -14.51 11.46
CA VAL A 450 -4.47 -14.89 11.90
C VAL A 450 -4.53 -15.67 13.22
N LYS A 451 -5.23 -15.12 14.23
CA LYS A 451 -5.38 -15.74 15.55
C LYS A 451 -6.04 -17.12 15.46
N ALA A 452 -7.19 -17.20 14.80
CA ALA A 452 -7.99 -18.40 14.67
C ALA A 452 -7.32 -19.48 13.81
N TYR A 453 -6.40 -19.09 12.89
CA TYR A 453 -5.77 -20.05 12.00
C TYR A 453 -5.04 -21.15 12.75
N LYS A 454 -5.54 -22.38 12.64
CA LYS A 454 -4.81 -23.60 12.96
C LYS A 454 -4.57 -24.29 11.63
N ARG A 455 -3.42 -24.93 11.42
CA ARG A 455 -3.24 -25.77 10.24
C ARG A 455 -4.27 -26.91 10.32
N VAL A 456 -5.35 -26.84 9.53
CA VAL A 456 -6.45 -27.83 9.54
C VAL A 456 -6.46 -28.69 8.28
N TYR A 457 -6.83 -29.96 8.49
CA TYR A 457 -6.91 -31.01 7.47
C TYR A 457 -8.18 -30.91 6.60
N GLU A 458 -9.26 -30.33 7.13
CA GLU A 458 -10.54 -30.01 6.50
C GLU A 458 -11.27 -29.03 7.43
N SER A 459 -11.82 -27.92 6.91
CA SER A 459 -12.87 -27.16 7.61
C SER A 459 -14.18 -27.46 6.92
N THR A 460 -15.24 -27.72 7.69
CA THR A 460 -16.59 -27.99 7.18
C THR A 460 -17.39 -26.71 6.89
N GLU A 461 -16.83 -25.53 7.17
CA GLU A 461 -17.52 -24.26 7.03
C GLU A 461 -17.08 -23.55 5.74
N VAL A 462 -18.03 -23.49 4.81
CA VAL A 462 -17.90 -22.81 3.52
C VAL A 462 -18.74 -21.54 3.58
N ILE A 463 -18.12 -20.37 3.41
CA ILE A 463 -18.88 -19.16 3.14
C ILE A 463 -19.42 -19.26 1.71
N ASP A 464 -20.74 -19.08 1.59
CA ASP A 464 -21.44 -18.99 0.32
C ASP A 464 -20.86 -17.86 -0.54
N ILE A 465 -20.08 -18.25 -1.56
CA ILE A 465 -19.37 -17.34 -2.48
C ILE A 465 -20.33 -16.39 -3.19
N ASN A 466 -21.57 -16.81 -3.42
CA ASN A 466 -22.58 -16.02 -4.12
C ASN A 466 -23.07 -14.83 -3.26
N ALA A 467 -22.88 -14.87 -1.94
CA ALA A 467 -23.19 -13.74 -1.05
C ALA A 467 -22.12 -12.64 -1.08
N LEU A 468 -20.99 -12.90 -1.76
CA LEU A 468 -19.88 -11.96 -1.99
C LEU A 468 -19.82 -11.45 -3.43
N GLU A 469 -20.69 -11.96 -4.31
CA GLU A 469 -20.75 -11.62 -5.73
C GLU A 469 -21.48 -10.29 -5.94
N THR A 470 -20.80 -9.20 -5.61
CA THR A 470 -20.89 -7.99 -6.44
C THR A 470 -19.73 -8.06 -7.43
N ASN A 471 -19.98 -7.80 -8.72
CA ASN A 471 -19.13 -8.04 -9.91
C ASN A 471 -17.69 -7.42 -9.92
N PHE A 472 -16.90 -7.54 -8.86
CA PHE A 472 -15.69 -6.74 -8.63
C PHE A 472 -14.55 -7.59 -8.04
N TYR A 473 -14.01 -8.51 -8.83
CA TYR A 473 -12.82 -9.30 -8.47
C TYR A 473 -11.67 -9.07 -9.43
N TYR A 474 -10.44 -9.08 -8.94
CA TYR A 474 -9.28 -9.09 -9.82
C TYR A 474 -9.33 -10.32 -10.75
N PRO A 475 -8.93 -10.18 -12.03
CA PRO A 475 -8.99 -11.28 -13.00
C PRO A 475 -8.21 -12.54 -12.58
N THR A 476 -7.14 -12.36 -11.81
CA THR A 476 -6.34 -13.45 -11.24
C THR A 476 -7.11 -14.28 -10.20
N PHE A 477 -8.09 -13.69 -9.49
CA PHE A 477 -8.91 -14.40 -8.49
C PHE A 477 -10.07 -15.17 -9.10
N ASN A 478 -10.65 -14.68 -10.20
CA ASN A 478 -11.78 -15.34 -10.86
C ASN A 478 -11.48 -16.78 -11.30
N SER A 479 -10.21 -17.09 -11.55
CA SER A 479 -9.73 -18.43 -11.94
C SER A 479 -9.05 -19.20 -10.80
N ASP A 480 -9.00 -18.65 -9.59
CA ASP A 480 -8.32 -19.30 -8.47
C ASP A 480 -9.27 -20.25 -7.71
N VAL A 481 -9.14 -21.54 -7.98
CA VAL A 481 -9.94 -22.57 -7.30
C VAL A 481 -9.65 -22.69 -5.81
N ILE A 482 -8.43 -22.39 -5.36
CA ILE A 482 -8.09 -22.42 -3.93
C ILE A 482 -8.77 -21.27 -3.24
N PHE A 483 -8.76 -20.08 -3.83
CA PHE A 483 -9.50 -18.93 -3.30
C PHE A 483 -11.01 -19.21 -3.20
N LYS A 484 -11.61 -19.83 -4.22
CA LYS A 484 -13.05 -20.17 -4.21
C LYS A 484 -13.43 -21.15 -3.10
N LYS A 485 -12.57 -22.12 -2.82
CA LYS A 485 -12.82 -23.22 -1.86
C LYS A 485 -12.19 -23.01 -0.48
N ALA A 486 -11.40 -21.95 -0.28
CA ALA A 486 -10.71 -21.73 0.97
C ALA A 486 -11.71 -21.51 2.11
N PRO A 487 -11.64 -22.32 3.18
CA PRO A 487 -12.51 -22.14 4.32
C PRO A 487 -12.05 -20.93 5.13
N LEU A 488 -12.97 -20.16 5.73
CA LEU A 488 -12.56 -19.32 6.85
C LEU A 488 -12.24 -20.22 8.05
N VAL A 489 -11.17 -19.88 8.77
CA VAL A 489 -10.68 -20.76 9.83
C VAL A 489 -11.57 -20.67 11.05
N ASP A 490 -12.15 -21.81 11.44
CA ASP A 490 -12.85 -22.06 12.71
C ASP A 490 -13.73 -20.88 13.19
N THR A 491 -14.86 -20.65 12.50
CA THR A 491 -15.75 -19.54 12.86
C THR A 491 -16.37 -19.73 14.24
N LYS A 492 -16.49 -20.97 14.74
CA LYS A 492 -16.96 -21.29 16.10
C LYS A 492 -16.18 -20.61 17.23
N ASN A 493 -14.93 -20.21 16.99
CA ASN A 493 -14.13 -19.45 17.95
C ASN A 493 -13.92 -17.97 17.57
N LEU A 494 -14.21 -17.56 16.32
CA LEU A 494 -14.51 -16.15 16.04
C LEU A 494 -15.79 -15.69 16.78
N LEU A 495 -16.67 -16.65 17.07
CA LEU A 495 -18.02 -16.54 17.64
C LEU A 495 -18.11 -16.42 19.18
N VAL A 496 -17.02 -16.57 19.94
CA VAL A 496 -17.08 -16.47 21.42
C VAL A 496 -17.11 -15.00 21.87
N ASP A 497 -16.53 -14.10 21.08
CA ASP A 497 -16.58 -12.65 21.27
C ASP A 497 -17.25 -12.01 20.04
N ALA A 498 -18.52 -12.36 19.79
CA ALA A 498 -19.28 -11.69 18.76
C ALA A 498 -19.41 -10.21 19.15
N GLU A 499 -18.89 -9.34 18.30
CA GLU A 499 -18.73 -7.92 18.61
C GLU A 499 -20.06 -7.20 18.49
N ASP A 500 -20.29 -6.21 19.35
CA ASP A 500 -21.45 -5.35 19.20
C ASP A 500 -21.35 -4.55 17.89
N LEU A 501 -22.24 -4.84 16.94
CA LEU A 501 -22.34 -4.08 15.68
C LEU A 501 -22.45 -2.58 15.95
N ASN A 502 -23.11 -2.19 17.04
CA ASN A 502 -23.31 -0.80 17.39
C ASN A 502 -22.00 -0.06 17.65
N ALA A 503 -21.03 -0.72 18.29
CA ALA A 503 -19.71 -0.14 18.58
C ALA A 503 -18.85 0.07 17.32
N ARG A 504 -19.19 -0.59 16.20
CA ARG A 504 -18.46 -0.47 14.93
C ARG A 504 -19.07 0.53 13.95
N ILE A 505 -20.27 1.02 14.22
CA ILE A 505 -20.89 2.05 13.38
C ILE A 505 -20.25 3.38 13.73
N LYS A 506 -19.32 3.82 12.88
CA LYS A 506 -18.68 5.13 12.91
C LYS A 506 -19.70 6.24 12.65
N GLN A 507 -20.63 6.02 11.72
CA GLN A 507 -21.66 7.00 11.35
C GLN A 507 -22.97 6.31 10.94
N ASP A 508 -24.10 6.86 11.39
CA ASP A 508 -25.45 6.37 11.10
C ASP A 508 -26.38 7.44 10.47
N TYR A 509 -25.81 8.55 10.03
CA TYR A 509 -26.49 9.60 9.26
C TYR A 509 -25.73 9.90 7.96
N PHE A 510 -26.42 9.93 6.82
CA PHE A 510 -25.79 10.12 5.51
C PHE A 510 -26.47 11.19 4.65
N VAL A 511 -25.68 11.88 3.82
CA VAL A 511 -26.19 12.80 2.80
C VAL A 511 -25.91 12.21 1.42
N LEU A 512 -26.96 12.10 0.60
CA LEU A 512 -26.93 11.55 -0.75
C LEU A 512 -27.18 12.64 -1.79
N ASN A 513 -26.48 12.56 -2.92
CA ASN A 513 -26.57 13.54 -4.01
C ASN A 513 -27.58 13.14 -5.11
N SER A 514 -28.29 12.01 -4.95
CA SER A 514 -29.19 11.40 -5.94
C SER A 514 -30.37 10.72 -5.25
N SER A 515 -31.56 10.83 -5.85
CA SER A 515 -32.76 10.05 -5.47
C SER A 515 -33.03 8.86 -6.40
N THR A 516 -32.22 8.67 -7.44
CA THR A 516 -32.49 7.70 -8.51
C THR A 516 -32.33 6.24 -8.08
N ASN A 517 -31.43 5.96 -7.13
CA ASN A 517 -31.22 4.61 -6.60
C ASN A 517 -30.87 4.67 -5.11
N LEU A 518 -31.80 5.25 -4.36
CA LEU A 518 -31.65 5.64 -2.95
C LEU A 518 -31.11 4.53 -2.05
N GLU A 519 -31.62 3.31 -2.19
CA GLU A 519 -31.19 2.16 -1.39
C GLU A 519 -29.74 1.77 -1.69
N GLN A 520 -29.37 1.64 -2.97
CA GLN A 520 -28.00 1.27 -3.35
C GLN A 520 -27.01 2.37 -3.03
N ASP A 521 -27.37 3.64 -3.28
CA ASP A 521 -26.53 4.80 -2.98
C ASP A 521 -26.27 4.92 -1.47
N LEU A 522 -27.30 4.69 -0.64
CA LEU A 522 -27.19 4.69 0.81
C LEU A 522 -26.35 3.52 1.34
N ILE A 523 -26.59 2.30 0.86
CA ILE A 523 -25.80 1.12 1.25
C ILE A 523 -24.34 1.33 0.87
N LYS A 524 -24.07 1.84 -0.33
CA LYS A 524 -22.72 2.17 -0.77
C LYS A 524 -22.07 3.17 0.18
N LYS A 525 -22.75 4.29 0.47
CA LYS A 525 -22.22 5.33 1.36
C LYS A 525 -22.00 4.83 2.79
N PHE A 526 -22.91 4.02 3.31
CA PHE A 526 -22.76 3.38 4.62
C PHE A 526 -21.50 2.52 4.67
N ASN A 527 -21.25 1.70 3.63
CA ASN A 527 -20.10 0.81 3.58
C ASN A 527 -18.78 1.56 3.41
N GLU A 528 -18.79 2.70 2.71
CA GLU A 528 -17.62 3.57 2.57
C GLU A 528 -17.19 4.16 3.92
N VAL A 529 -18.16 4.61 4.73
CA VAL A 529 -17.87 5.28 6.01
C VAL A 529 -17.67 4.27 7.14
N ASN A 530 -18.44 3.18 7.16
CA ASN A 530 -18.35 2.11 8.14
C ASN A 530 -17.55 0.92 7.60
N ASP A 531 -16.39 1.22 7.04
CA ASP A 531 -15.49 0.30 6.34
C ASP A 531 -15.12 -0.96 7.15
N SER A 532 -15.09 -0.87 8.47
CA SER A 532 -14.83 -1.99 9.38
C SER A 532 -15.96 -3.04 9.48
N ILE A 533 -17.14 -2.76 8.91
CA ILE A 533 -18.31 -3.62 8.97
C ILE A 533 -18.38 -4.59 7.78
N TYR A 534 -18.62 -5.87 8.05
CA TYR A 534 -18.86 -6.89 7.05
C TYR A 534 -20.29 -6.80 6.50
N THR A 535 -20.43 -6.34 5.27
CA THR A 535 -21.71 -6.18 4.56
C THR A 535 -22.55 -7.46 4.46
N SER A 536 -21.92 -8.64 4.39
CA SER A 536 -22.65 -9.92 4.36
C SER A 536 -23.34 -10.29 5.69
N GLN A 537 -22.90 -9.66 6.78
CA GLN A 537 -23.36 -9.93 8.15
C GLN A 537 -24.48 -8.98 8.58
N ILE A 538 -24.74 -7.96 7.77
CA ILE A 538 -25.81 -6.99 7.97
C ILE A 538 -26.80 -7.07 6.81
N SER A 539 -28.00 -6.57 7.03
CA SER A 539 -29.02 -6.43 6.00
C SER A 539 -29.75 -5.13 6.21
N PHE A 540 -30.06 -4.46 5.12
CA PHE A 540 -30.89 -3.27 5.12
C PHE A 540 -32.33 -3.65 4.78
N SER A 541 -33.28 -2.97 5.41
CA SER A 541 -34.70 -3.21 5.22
C SER A 541 -35.50 -1.94 5.52
N ASN A 542 -36.79 -1.92 5.19
CA ASN A 542 -37.70 -0.84 5.59
C ASN A 542 -37.23 0.57 5.15
N LEU A 543 -36.75 0.72 3.91
CA LEU A 543 -36.45 2.04 3.36
C LEU A 543 -37.72 2.88 3.34
N GLN A 544 -37.69 4.00 4.04
CA GLN A 544 -38.72 5.03 4.02
C GLN A 544 -38.08 6.33 3.53
N TYR A 545 -38.73 6.98 2.58
CA TYR A 545 -38.27 8.24 2.03
C TYR A 545 -39.43 9.21 1.96
N ASP A 546 -39.27 10.36 2.58
CA ASP A 546 -40.16 11.50 2.44
C ASP A 546 -39.61 12.39 1.32
N GLU A 547 -40.25 12.34 0.16
CA GLU A 547 -39.88 13.15 -1.00
C GLU A 547 -40.01 14.66 -0.73
N VAL A 548 -40.89 15.08 0.18
CA VAL A 548 -41.14 16.49 0.50
C VAL A 548 -40.07 17.01 1.45
N ALA A 549 -39.78 16.26 2.52
CA ALA A 549 -38.73 16.61 3.47
C ALA A 549 -37.32 16.28 2.94
N GLN A 550 -37.24 15.53 1.85
CA GLN A 550 -36.03 14.95 1.29
C GLN A 550 -35.15 14.23 2.32
N THR A 551 -35.80 13.56 3.25
CA THR A 551 -35.15 12.78 4.29
C THR A 551 -35.76 11.39 4.32
N GLY A 552 -35.01 10.45 4.87
CA GLY A 552 -35.51 9.09 4.99
C GLY A 552 -34.74 8.29 5.99
N THR A 553 -35.20 7.07 6.15
CA THR A 553 -34.65 6.09 7.07
C THR A 553 -34.53 4.73 6.40
N ILE A 554 -33.52 3.97 6.78
CA ILE A 554 -33.42 2.56 6.45
C ILE A 554 -33.06 1.78 7.71
N ASP A 555 -33.66 0.62 7.93
CA ASP A 555 -33.35 -0.22 9.08
C ASP A 555 -32.17 -1.13 8.75
N LEU A 556 -31.09 -0.97 9.49
CA LEU A 556 -29.97 -1.89 9.58
C LEU A 556 -30.31 -3.01 10.57
N LYS A 557 -30.15 -4.26 10.15
CA LYS A 557 -30.32 -5.45 10.97
C LYS A 557 -29.15 -6.40 10.76
N LEU A 558 -29.00 -7.35 11.68
CA LEU A 558 -28.18 -8.51 11.43
C LEU A 558 -28.80 -9.34 10.32
N SER A 559 -28.00 -9.72 9.33
CA SER A 559 -28.42 -10.63 8.27
C SER A 559 -28.88 -11.96 8.85
N ALA A 560 -29.80 -12.65 8.19
CA ALA A 560 -30.15 -14.03 8.56
C ALA A 560 -28.96 -15.00 8.45
N LYS A 561 -27.93 -14.63 7.67
CA LYS A 561 -26.65 -15.34 7.55
C LYS A 561 -25.57 -14.77 8.48
N ASN A 562 -25.91 -13.85 9.40
CA ASN A 562 -24.96 -13.28 10.34
C ASN A 562 -24.45 -14.34 11.32
N PHE A 563 -23.13 -14.42 11.42
CA PHE A 563 -22.39 -15.20 12.41
C PHE A 563 -21.24 -14.38 13.02
N TYR A 564 -21.18 -13.07 12.76
CA TYR A 564 -20.03 -12.26 13.19
C TYR A 564 -20.40 -11.27 14.29
N TYR A 565 -21.51 -10.55 14.13
CA TYR A 565 -21.90 -9.50 15.08
C TYR A 565 -22.94 -10.00 16.10
N GLN A 566 -22.81 -9.57 17.35
CA GLN A 566 -23.91 -9.50 18.30
C GLN A 566 -24.47 -8.07 18.27
N SER A 567 -25.73 -7.89 18.65
CA SER A 567 -26.21 -6.54 18.93
C SER A 567 -27.44 -6.58 19.82
N ASP A 568 -27.52 -5.62 20.73
CA ASP A 568 -28.66 -5.45 21.63
C ASP A 568 -29.91 -4.92 20.90
N PHE A 569 -29.73 -4.35 19.70
CA PHE A 569 -30.84 -3.89 18.88
C PHE A 569 -31.39 -5.00 17.97
N GLN A 570 -32.72 -5.10 17.90
CA GLN A 570 -33.40 -5.91 16.88
C GLN A 570 -33.24 -5.27 15.48
N SER A 571 -33.18 -3.94 15.43
CA SER A 571 -32.87 -3.11 14.26
C SER A 571 -32.35 -1.74 14.67
N LYS A 572 -31.41 -1.19 13.92
CA LYS A 572 -30.93 0.19 14.07
C LYS A 572 -31.38 1.01 12.88
N THR A 573 -32.04 2.12 13.13
CA THR A 573 -32.47 3.03 12.08
C THR A 573 -31.29 3.91 11.67
N ILE A 574 -30.95 3.84 10.39
CA ILE A 574 -29.98 4.70 9.72
C ILE A 574 -30.76 5.83 9.05
N TYR A 575 -30.29 7.06 9.25
CA TYR A 575 -30.93 8.25 8.73
C TYR A 575 -30.21 8.73 7.50
N PHE A 576 -30.94 9.30 6.55
CA PHE A 576 -30.31 9.98 5.43
C PHE A 576 -31.11 11.18 4.96
N ALA A 577 -30.41 12.11 4.31
CA ALA A 577 -31.00 13.19 3.54
C ALA A 577 -30.60 13.05 2.07
N VAL A 578 -31.55 13.30 1.16
CA VAL A 578 -31.24 13.51 -0.25
C VAL A 578 -31.16 15.00 -0.45
N GLN A 579 -29.99 15.50 -0.76
CA GLN A 579 -29.92 16.85 -1.27
C GLN A 579 -30.22 16.78 -2.77
N PRO A 580 -31.10 17.65 -3.30
CA PRO A 580 -31.14 17.85 -4.73
C PRO A 580 -29.73 18.24 -5.16
N LEU A 581 -29.28 17.76 -6.32
CA LEU A 581 -28.24 18.46 -7.05
C LEU A 581 -28.73 19.89 -7.28
N LYS A 582 -28.45 20.79 -6.33
CA LYS A 582 -28.51 22.21 -6.57
C LYS A 582 -27.42 22.45 -7.60
N ASN A 583 -27.84 22.78 -8.82
CA ASN A 583 -27.05 23.69 -9.62
C ASN A 583 -27.00 25.01 -8.83
N GLU A 584 -26.06 25.15 -7.90
CA GLU A 584 -25.88 26.39 -7.17
C GLU A 584 -25.30 27.43 -8.13
N TYR A 585 -26.18 28.28 -8.66
CA TYR A 585 -25.83 29.66 -8.86
C TYR A 585 -26.08 30.37 -7.53
N LEU A 586 -25.02 30.86 -6.88
CA LEU A 586 -25.14 31.78 -5.76
C LEU A 586 -25.54 33.16 -6.30
N ASP A 587 -26.74 33.63 -5.93
CA ASP A 587 -27.24 34.98 -6.21
C ASP A 587 -26.99 35.87 -4.98
N PHE A 588 -26.05 36.80 -5.09
CA PHE A 588 -25.62 37.70 -4.01
C PHE A 588 -26.31 39.07 -4.07
N THR A 589 -27.54 39.14 -4.60
CA THR A 589 -28.32 40.39 -4.66
C THR A 589 -29.23 40.64 -3.46
N GLU A 590 -29.33 39.69 -2.50
CA GLU A 590 -30.10 39.85 -1.26
C GLU A 590 -29.25 39.60 -0.01
N ASP A 591 -29.44 40.44 1.02
CA ASP A 591 -28.79 40.32 2.32
C ASP A 591 -29.30 39.08 3.07
N PHE A 592 -28.39 38.22 3.54
CA PHE A 592 -28.72 37.15 4.48
C PHE A 592 -27.98 37.34 5.80
N THR A 593 -28.65 37.02 6.90
CA THR A 593 -28.10 37.11 8.26
C THR A 593 -27.77 35.71 8.77
N ILE A 594 -26.53 35.50 9.23
CA ILE A 594 -26.07 34.25 9.83
C ILE A 594 -26.31 34.34 11.35
N GLU A 595 -27.24 33.56 11.88
CA GLU A 595 -27.33 33.34 13.34
C GLU A 595 -26.47 32.14 13.72
N VAL A 596 -25.64 32.34 14.75
CA VAL A 596 -24.68 31.36 15.24
C VAL A 596 -25.35 30.50 16.31
N GLU A 597 -25.72 29.27 15.96
CA GLU A 597 -25.76 28.17 16.93
C GLU A 597 -25.00 26.98 16.34
N GLY A 598 -23.94 26.59 17.05
CA GLY A 598 -22.85 25.80 16.49
C GLY A 598 -23.25 24.42 15.99
N GLN A 599 -22.98 24.15 14.71
CA GLN A 599 -22.20 23.02 14.23
C GLN A 599 -21.84 23.22 12.74
N ASP A 600 -20.60 22.85 12.44
CA ASP A 600 -19.89 22.66 11.17
C ASP A 600 -20.62 22.94 9.83
N TRP A 601 -20.25 24.04 9.18
CA TRP A 601 -20.73 24.45 7.84
C TRP A 601 -20.09 23.67 6.68
N TYR A 602 -19.07 22.87 6.95
CA TYR A 602 -18.26 22.18 5.94
C TYR A 602 -18.99 21.01 5.24
N ASN A 603 -20.01 20.43 5.87
CA ASN A 603 -20.74 19.27 5.33
C ASN A 603 -21.73 19.58 4.18
N GLY A 604 -21.86 20.84 3.76
CA GLY A 604 -22.87 21.29 2.79
C GLY A 604 -22.44 21.35 1.32
N LEU A 605 -21.17 21.11 0.98
CA LEU A 605 -20.66 21.33 -0.38
C LEU A 605 -20.11 20.03 -0.98
N ASN A 606 -20.95 19.32 -1.74
CA ASN A 606 -20.53 18.17 -2.52
C ASN A 606 -20.70 18.42 -4.03
N TRP A 607 -19.66 18.07 -4.78
CA TRP A 607 -19.36 18.53 -6.13
C TRP A 607 -20.05 17.69 -7.21
N GLY A 608 -20.62 18.34 -8.23
CA GLY A 608 -21.20 17.69 -9.40
C GLY A 608 -20.74 18.34 -10.71
N PHE A 609 -19.76 17.74 -11.39
CA PHE A 609 -19.53 17.97 -12.82
C PHE A 609 -19.90 16.71 -13.60
N ALA A 610 -21.06 16.73 -14.26
CA ALA A 610 -21.33 15.88 -15.41
C ALA A 610 -22.40 16.54 -16.30
N GLY A 611 -21.97 17.05 -17.44
CA GLY A 611 -22.83 17.27 -18.61
C GLY A 611 -23.24 18.71 -18.90
N SER A 612 -22.46 19.41 -19.73
CA SER A 612 -22.99 20.09 -20.93
C SER A 612 -21.83 20.60 -21.81
N GLU A 613 -22.02 20.47 -23.11
CA GLU A 613 -21.09 20.69 -24.23
C GLU A 613 -20.10 21.86 -24.10
N VAL A 614 -18.81 21.53 -24.15
CA VAL A 614 -17.73 22.48 -24.44
C VAL A 614 -17.76 22.78 -25.95
N ASN A 615 -18.11 24.01 -26.34
CA ASN A 615 -17.98 24.43 -27.73
C ASN A 615 -16.52 24.78 -28.05
N SER A 616 -15.98 24.11 -29.07
CA SER A 616 -14.66 24.19 -29.73
C SER A 616 -14.03 25.59 -29.95
N THR A 617 -14.78 26.68 -29.77
CA THR A 617 -14.29 28.05 -29.98
C THR A 617 -13.60 28.64 -28.74
N HIS A 618 -13.89 28.15 -27.53
CA HIS A 618 -13.26 28.65 -26.29
C HIS A 618 -11.89 28.01 -26.01
N GLU A 619 -11.69 26.73 -26.34
CA GLU A 619 -10.38 26.06 -26.18
C GLU A 619 -9.28 26.70 -27.04
N ALA A 620 -9.60 27.12 -28.27
CA ALA A 620 -8.62 27.75 -29.16
C ALA A 620 -8.15 29.14 -28.68
N GLN A 621 -9.03 29.91 -28.03
CA GLN A 621 -8.70 31.24 -27.52
C GLN A 621 -7.88 31.15 -26.22
N ILE A 622 -8.25 30.23 -25.33
CA ILE A 622 -7.51 29.96 -24.09
C ILE A 622 -6.11 29.43 -24.43
N LYS A 623 -6.00 28.51 -25.39
CA LYS A 623 -4.70 27.98 -25.84
C LYS A 623 -3.78 29.06 -26.43
N THR A 624 -4.33 29.97 -27.23
CA THR A 624 -3.54 31.04 -27.87
C THR A 624 -2.98 32.05 -26.85
N VAL A 625 -3.74 32.35 -25.79
CA VAL A 625 -3.30 33.25 -24.72
C VAL A 625 -2.29 32.57 -23.80
N THR A 626 -2.51 31.29 -23.49
CA THR A 626 -1.60 30.47 -22.68
C THR A 626 -0.25 30.26 -23.37
N ASP A 627 -0.23 29.98 -24.68
CA ASP A 627 0.99 29.81 -25.48
C ASP A 627 1.84 31.11 -25.52
N LYS A 628 1.17 32.29 -25.56
CA LYS A 628 1.85 33.60 -25.53
C LYS A 628 2.46 33.93 -24.16
N LEU A 629 1.71 33.73 -23.08
CA LEU A 629 2.19 33.94 -21.70
C LEU A 629 3.40 33.04 -21.40
N THR A 630 3.32 31.78 -21.81
CA THR A 630 4.38 30.78 -21.67
C THR A 630 5.67 31.22 -22.38
N THR A 631 5.55 31.73 -23.60
CA THR A 631 6.73 32.12 -24.42
C THR A 631 7.44 33.36 -23.86
N THR A 632 6.70 34.35 -23.36
CA THR A 632 7.27 35.61 -22.85
C THR A 632 7.92 35.45 -21.48
N ILE A 633 7.33 34.65 -20.59
CA ILE A 633 7.82 34.47 -19.21
C ILE A 633 9.04 33.53 -19.17
N THR A 634 9.06 32.49 -20.02
CA THR A 634 10.16 31.51 -20.08
C THR A 634 11.50 32.11 -20.49
N ALA A 635 11.50 33.19 -21.30
CA ALA A 635 12.74 33.82 -21.79
C ALA A 635 13.47 34.69 -20.74
N GLU A 636 12.75 35.22 -19.75
CA GLU A 636 13.33 36.05 -18.68
C GLU A 636 13.86 35.21 -17.50
N PHE A 637 13.23 34.07 -17.19
CA PHE A 637 13.53 33.27 -15.98
C PHE A 637 14.66 32.23 -16.11
N LYS A 638 15.25 32.03 -17.29
CA LYS A 638 16.35 31.07 -17.53
C LYS A 638 17.75 31.57 -17.14
N LYS A 639 17.89 32.73 -16.47
CA LYS A 639 19.19 33.38 -16.27
C LYS A 639 19.96 32.98 -15.00
N ASP A 640 19.33 32.40 -13.97
CA ASP A 640 20.04 31.99 -12.74
C ASP A 640 19.41 30.72 -12.12
N TYR A 641 20.16 29.99 -11.28
CA TYR A 641 19.84 28.67 -10.70
C TYR A 641 18.63 28.66 -9.76
N TRP A 642 17.43 28.75 -10.31
CA TRP A 642 16.15 28.55 -9.61
C TRP A 642 15.54 27.22 -10.04
N TYR A 643 15.12 26.38 -9.08
CA TYR A 643 14.33 25.18 -9.36
C TYR A 643 12.88 25.61 -9.61
N THR A 644 12.48 25.68 -10.87
CA THR A 644 11.08 25.92 -11.29
C THR A 644 10.45 24.60 -11.73
N VAL A 645 9.21 24.35 -11.32
CA VAL A 645 8.39 23.29 -11.92
C VAL A 645 7.03 23.86 -12.31
N PHE A 646 6.78 23.77 -13.61
CA PHE A 646 5.60 24.25 -14.30
C PHE A 646 4.68 23.05 -14.51
N ARG A 647 3.37 23.22 -14.29
CA ARG A 647 2.36 22.27 -14.74
C ARG A 647 1.53 22.97 -15.83
N GLU A 648 1.51 22.40 -17.03
CA GLU A 648 0.80 22.95 -18.20
C GLU A 648 -0.73 23.07 -18.00
N ASP A 649 -1.27 22.40 -16.97
CA ASP A 649 -2.69 22.27 -16.65
C ASP A 649 -3.18 23.18 -15.51
N SER A 650 -2.30 23.79 -14.69
CA SER A 650 -2.71 24.59 -13.51
C SER A 650 -2.14 26.00 -13.41
N GLY A 651 -1.08 26.35 -14.15
CA GLY A 651 -0.59 27.73 -14.25
C GLY A 651 0.04 28.35 -12.98
N VAL A 652 0.32 27.59 -11.92
CA VAL A 652 0.91 28.09 -10.66
C VAL A 652 2.42 27.85 -10.59
N ILE A 653 3.20 28.86 -10.18
CA ILE A 653 4.67 28.79 -10.00
C ILE A 653 5.03 28.87 -8.51
N ALA A 654 5.83 27.92 -8.01
CA ALA A 654 6.39 27.95 -6.65
C ALA A 654 7.93 28.11 -6.66
N TYR A 655 8.48 28.78 -5.63
CA TYR A 655 9.93 28.96 -5.43
C TYR A 655 10.32 28.99 -3.93
N TRP A 656 11.59 28.75 -3.63
CA TRP A 656 12.13 28.76 -2.27
C TRP A 656 12.80 30.11 -1.94
N ASP A 657 12.33 30.80 -0.89
CA ASP A 657 12.93 32.04 -0.40
C ASP A 657 13.95 31.75 0.70
N LYS A 658 15.22 31.67 0.28
CA LYS A 658 16.38 31.43 1.14
C LYS A 658 16.55 32.47 2.26
N TYR A 659 16.06 33.70 2.12
CA TYR A 659 16.28 34.76 3.11
C TYR A 659 15.35 34.65 4.31
N ASN A 660 14.13 34.14 4.10
CA ASN A 660 13.14 33.96 5.15
C ASN A 660 12.95 32.49 5.54
N ASN A 661 13.66 31.58 4.86
CA ASN A 661 13.53 30.13 5.01
C ASN A 661 12.09 29.64 4.86
N LEU A 662 11.35 30.26 3.94
CA LEU A 662 9.96 29.96 3.63
C LEU A 662 9.86 29.61 2.15
N ASN A 663 8.96 28.71 1.83
CA ASN A 663 8.57 28.51 0.45
C ASN A 663 7.55 29.58 0.07
N ARG A 664 7.76 30.21 -1.09
CA ARG A 664 6.89 31.25 -1.61
C ARG A 664 6.31 30.81 -2.94
N TYR A 665 5.03 31.07 -3.13
CA TYR A 665 4.44 30.97 -4.44
C TYR A 665 4.75 32.28 -5.17
N TYR A 666 5.23 32.23 -6.42
CA TYR A 666 5.45 33.46 -7.17
C TYR A 666 4.08 34.04 -7.53
N ALA A 667 3.77 35.15 -6.88
CA ALA A 667 2.65 36.02 -7.16
C ALA A 667 2.70 36.50 -8.61
N ALA A 668 1.56 36.56 -9.29
CA ALA A 668 1.41 37.53 -10.37
C ALA A 668 1.63 38.92 -9.76
N TYR A 669 2.47 39.74 -10.38
CA TYR A 669 2.48 41.17 -10.12
C TYR A 669 1.06 41.73 -10.35
N LEU A 670 0.74 42.85 -9.69
CA LEU A 670 -0.28 43.80 -10.14
C LEU A 670 0.13 44.30 -11.53
N ALA A 671 -0.19 43.52 -12.56
CA ALA A 671 -0.22 43.99 -13.91
C ALA A 671 -1.60 44.60 -14.09
N ILE A 672 -1.63 45.93 -14.14
CA ILE A 672 -2.80 46.65 -14.65
C ILE A 672 -2.98 46.17 -16.10
N ASP A 673 -3.93 45.25 -16.31
CA ASP A 673 -4.58 45.11 -17.59
C ASP A 673 -5.21 46.48 -17.90
N PRO A 674 -5.09 47.02 -19.13
CA PRO A 674 -5.93 48.13 -19.59
C PRO A 674 -7.44 47.96 -19.32
N ALA A 675 -7.90 46.75 -18.95
CA ALA A 675 -9.28 46.44 -18.53
C ALA A 675 -9.54 46.26 -17.02
N GLY A 676 -8.55 46.43 -16.12
CA GLY A 676 -8.76 46.62 -14.68
C GLY A 676 -9.32 45.44 -13.85
N TYR A 677 -8.48 44.45 -13.52
CA TYR A 677 -8.82 43.37 -12.58
C TYR A 677 -7.75 43.24 -11.48
N ASP A 678 -8.18 43.01 -10.23
CA ASP A 678 -7.33 42.79 -9.05
C ASP A 678 -7.49 41.36 -8.49
N ILE A 679 -6.40 40.73 -8.01
CA ILE A 679 -6.35 39.35 -7.48
C ILE A 679 -5.68 39.37 -6.08
N ILE A 680 -6.23 38.63 -5.10
CA ILE A 680 -5.74 38.59 -3.70
C ILE A 680 -5.57 37.13 -3.20
N ASN A 681 -4.51 36.83 -2.43
CA ASN A 681 -4.18 35.51 -1.85
C ASN A 681 -3.74 35.60 -0.37
N TYR A 682 -4.07 34.62 0.49
CA TYR A 682 -3.30 34.28 1.72
C TYR A 682 -3.50 32.82 2.23
N ASP A 683 -2.63 32.42 3.17
CA ASP A 683 -2.08 31.10 3.54
C ASP A 683 -2.91 30.15 4.46
N ASN A 684 -2.55 28.85 4.39
CA ASN A 684 -2.63 27.67 5.29
C ASN A 684 -3.87 27.32 6.14
N SER A 685 -4.90 28.16 6.26
CA SER A 685 -6.23 27.74 6.73
C SER A 685 -7.25 28.81 6.38
N VAL A 686 -8.23 28.49 5.54
CA VAL A 686 -9.34 29.40 5.27
C VAL A 686 -10.44 29.11 6.29
N ASN A 687 -10.54 29.92 7.36
CA ASN A 687 -11.74 29.97 8.18
C ASN A 687 -12.42 31.36 8.04
N TYR A 688 -13.71 31.42 8.34
CA TYR A 688 -14.53 32.62 8.21
C TYR A 688 -14.02 33.81 9.05
N ASP A 689 -13.52 33.55 10.27
CA ASP A 689 -13.01 34.58 11.18
C ASP A 689 -11.72 35.24 10.67
N THR A 690 -10.89 34.49 9.93
CA THR A 690 -9.63 34.98 9.33
C THR A 690 -9.92 35.90 8.14
N LEU A 691 -11.01 35.66 7.40
CA LEU A 691 -11.49 36.52 6.33
C LEU A 691 -12.11 37.84 6.86
N GLN A 692 -12.75 37.82 8.03
CA GLN A 692 -13.26 39.03 8.69
C GLN A 692 -12.15 39.88 9.33
N ALA A 693 -11.06 39.28 9.80
CA ALA A 693 -10.01 39.97 10.56
C ALA A 693 -9.08 40.86 9.72
N VAL A 694 -9.16 40.82 8.39
CA VAL A 694 -8.30 41.60 7.48
C VAL A 694 -9.14 42.62 6.72
N THR A 695 -9.14 43.88 7.16
CA THR A 695 -9.82 45.01 6.52
C THR A 695 -9.25 45.41 5.16
N ALA A 696 -8.04 44.97 4.82
CA ALA A 696 -7.26 45.52 3.71
C ALA A 696 -7.76 45.20 2.28
N TRP A 697 -8.61 44.20 2.09
CA TRP A 697 -9.13 43.83 0.76
C TRP A 697 -10.46 44.52 0.42
N GLN A 698 -11.30 44.76 1.44
CA GLN A 698 -12.58 45.46 1.31
C GLN A 698 -12.36 46.92 0.90
N ASP A 699 -11.30 47.55 1.42
CA ASP A 699 -10.93 48.94 1.11
C ASP A 699 -10.26 49.11 -0.28
N THR A 700 -9.99 48.01 -1.00
CA THR A 700 -9.33 48.03 -2.33
C THR A 700 -10.25 47.70 -3.49
N LEU A 701 -11.40 47.07 -3.24
CA LEU A 701 -12.40 46.81 -4.28
C LEU A 701 -13.18 48.09 -4.56
N THR A 702 -13.10 48.57 -5.80
CA THR A 702 -13.95 49.69 -6.22
C THR A 702 -15.41 49.22 -6.32
N PRO A 703 -16.40 50.07 -6.03
CA PRO A 703 -17.79 49.72 -6.21
C PRO A 703 -18.06 49.23 -7.64
N GLY A 704 -18.59 48.02 -7.78
CA GLY A 704 -18.79 47.39 -9.08
C GLY A 704 -18.73 45.87 -9.06
N VAL A 705 -18.99 45.29 -10.23
CA VAL A 705 -19.04 43.84 -10.43
C VAL A 705 -17.65 43.30 -10.73
N HIS A 706 -17.17 42.40 -9.89
CA HIS A 706 -15.88 41.73 -9.98
C HIS A 706 -16.07 40.22 -10.14
N ASP A 707 -15.16 39.58 -10.86
CA ASP A 707 -15.09 38.12 -10.94
C ASP A 707 -14.01 37.63 -9.96
N LEU A 708 -14.41 37.02 -8.85
CA LEU A 708 -13.53 36.46 -7.83
C LEU A 708 -13.28 34.96 -8.12
N LEU A 709 -12.02 34.53 -8.18
CA LEU A 709 -11.70 33.09 -8.23
C LEU A 709 -11.28 32.59 -6.84
N ILE A 710 -11.98 31.57 -6.35
CA ILE A 710 -11.68 30.90 -5.08
C ILE A 710 -11.18 29.49 -5.39
N TYR A 711 -9.99 29.17 -4.89
CA TYR A 711 -9.36 27.87 -5.10
C TYR A 711 -9.60 26.97 -3.88
N TYR A 712 -10.15 25.78 -4.12
CA TYR A 712 -10.34 24.71 -3.14
C TYR A 712 -9.28 23.65 -3.34
N THR A 713 -8.46 23.38 -2.33
CA THR A 713 -7.46 22.33 -2.34
C THR A 713 -7.88 21.21 -1.37
N LYS A 714 -7.36 20.00 -1.53
CA LYS A 714 -7.34 19.03 -0.41
C LYS A 714 -6.75 19.72 0.84
N SER A 715 -7.16 19.31 2.05
CA SER A 715 -6.55 19.81 3.28
C SER A 715 -5.07 19.46 3.27
N VAL A 716 -4.19 20.46 3.27
CA VAL A 716 -2.74 20.24 3.22
C VAL A 716 -2.10 20.77 4.47
N ASP A 717 -1.72 19.85 5.35
CA ASP A 717 -0.75 20.15 6.39
C ASP A 717 0.66 20.03 5.79
N PHE A 718 1.17 21.13 5.23
CA PHE A 718 2.51 21.18 4.64
C PHE A 718 3.63 20.93 5.67
N ASN A 719 3.35 21.13 6.96
CA ASN A 719 4.30 20.76 7.99
C ASN A 719 4.41 19.23 8.04
N ASN A 720 3.30 18.50 7.95
CA ASN A 720 3.30 17.03 8.00
C ASN A 720 3.76 16.38 6.70
N TYR A 721 3.32 16.86 5.54
CA TYR A 721 3.50 16.14 4.28
C TYR A 721 4.60 16.70 3.38
N GLY A 722 5.33 17.69 3.88
CA GLY A 722 6.42 18.34 3.13
C GLY A 722 5.88 19.21 2.00
N ILE A 723 6.64 20.24 1.64
CA ILE A 723 6.21 21.10 0.54
C ILE A 723 6.17 20.30 -0.75
N GLU A 724 7.10 19.40 -1.00
CA GLU A 724 7.28 18.62 -2.23
C GLU A 724 5.99 17.99 -2.81
N ASN A 725 5.02 17.64 -1.97
CA ASN A 725 3.73 17.10 -2.38
C ASN A 725 2.76 18.14 -2.98
N TRP A 726 3.11 19.44 -2.95
CA TRP A 726 2.29 20.55 -3.42
C TRP A 726 1.82 20.40 -4.87
N ARG A 727 2.62 19.75 -5.71
CA ARG A 727 2.35 19.58 -7.15
C ARG A 727 1.20 18.64 -7.47
N ASN A 728 0.79 17.82 -6.50
CA ASN A 728 -0.29 16.83 -6.64
C ASN A 728 -1.57 17.22 -5.91
N ILE A 729 -1.60 18.43 -5.36
CA ILE A 729 -2.83 19.02 -4.86
C ILE A 729 -3.77 19.19 -6.05
N LYS A 730 -4.86 18.40 -6.05
CA LYS A 730 -5.99 18.68 -6.94
C LYS A 730 -6.67 19.93 -6.41
N THR A 731 -6.50 21.03 -7.14
CA THR A 731 -7.16 22.29 -6.84
C THR A 731 -8.36 22.44 -7.75
N VAL A 732 -9.49 22.81 -7.20
CA VAL A 732 -10.64 23.22 -7.99
C VAL A 732 -10.90 24.70 -7.78
N ALA A 733 -10.97 25.46 -8.87
CA ALA A 733 -11.26 26.88 -8.82
C ALA A 733 -12.75 27.11 -9.08
N VAL A 734 -13.42 27.82 -8.17
CA VAL A 734 -14.78 28.30 -8.37
C VAL A 734 -14.73 29.79 -8.65
N LYS A 735 -15.30 30.19 -9.79
CA LYS A 735 -15.42 31.59 -10.21
C LYS A 735 -16.74 32.15 -9.71
N TYR A 736 -16.67 33.15 -8.85
CA TYR A 736 -17.81 33.91 -8.34
C TYR A 736 -17.87 35.26 -9.00
N ARG A 737 -19.08 35.76 -9.23
CA ARG A 737 -19.30 37.15 -9.63
C ARG A 737 -19.85 37.89 -8.42
N VAL A 738 -19.08 38.83 -7.90
CA VAL A 738 -19.42 39.59 -6.70
C VAL A 738 -19.61 41.05 -7.07
N ASN A 739 -20.63 41.70 -6.52
CA ASN A 739 -20.84 43.13 -6.70
C ASN A 739 -20.41 43.82 -5.41
N ALA A 740 -19.23 44.45 -5.42
CA ALA A 740 -18.74 45.22 -4.28
C ALA A 740 -19.51 46.54 -4.24
N SER A 741 -20.14 46.86 -3.10
CA SER A 741 -20.98 48.05 -2.91
C SER A 741 -20.23 49.21 -2.27
#